data_AF-A0A8X8AP83-F1
#
_entry.id   AF-A0A8X8AP83-F1
#
_cell.length_a   1.000
_cell.length_b   1.000
_cell.length_c   1.000
_cell.angle_alpha   90.00
_cell.angle_beta   90.00
_cell.angle_gamma   90.00
#
_symmetry.space_group_name_H-M   'P 1'
#
loop_
_entity.id
_entity.type
_entity.pdbx_description
1 polymer ?
#
loop_
_entity_poly.entity_id
_entity_poly.type
_entity_poly.pdbx_seq_one_letter_code
_entity_poly.pdbx_strand_id
1 'polypeptide(L)'
;MALNVIKVSRVSPATDSIAPLILPLTFFDLLWVNFKPTERVIFYKHTELSHDSFYSLILPKLEESLRLALAHFLPLSGHLKWDPQDPKPHIVIFPQYDTLSLTVAETTTDADFSRVSGKGLPRHRTELRPLVPELPVSSDSASILALQITLFPDQGFCIGFAVNHAAVDGQTVVNFLKSWAHICKYGGEIPQDFHLPMLLDRTVIDLPAELELKILELLRTPKLPPAKDIIEDVVQITLELSQENVKKLRERAKRESARSDLHLSTFVVSYAYVLTCMVKARGGDIDGPVSFTYVADFRDRLDPPVSLSYFGNCVVPISLSGHKAKTLLGENGFANGVNILSNSVRGLSSRGVESIWELYEEGLKTMELGVRRLVVAGSNKFGIYGSDFGWGRPVSTENITLSRGTVFTMSERRDETGGVEIGVCLKKCEMDVFVSNIPVAFFLKHLERNNKRKTAKLRSDASETTWRVKIDGRRLSDGWEDFSVAHDLRVGDIVIFRHEGELVFHVTALGPSCCEIQYGGGYSDEEEDKKEKVSRKKRSPKAETDPSRDQSLFMASVTASNLKRDIVYLPKTFAMSNGLMNRFEIVLMNGEGESWKIGLTYESCRGRFYMCRGWRSFCVANKKKPGDTFSFKLLQNEETPVIQLLSLNSEDVDKVGKNLPLEFTKGNGINKAGKITMRDRFGIKWSTLLLMNKNERRTMSLGRNWKGFCEVNDVKMGESFVLELVWEDTVPVLKFCSKR
;
A
#
# COMPACT_ATOMS: atom_id res chain seq x y z
N MET A 1 4.45 -10.58 -12.43
CA MET A 1 5.86 -10.54 -12.82
C MET A 1 6.62 -11.54 -11.98
N ALA A 2 7.19 -12.57 -12.62
CA ALA A 2 8.17 -13.44 -11.99
C ALA A 2 9.58 -12.96 -12.37
N LEU A 3 10.56 -13.27 -11.53
CA LEU A 3 11.97 -12.94 -11.73
C LEU A 3 12.80 -14.20 -11.62
N ASN A 4 13.71 -14.37 -12.58
CA ASN A 4 14.73 -15.39 -12.60
C ASN A 4 16.05 -14.75 -12.14
N VAL A 5 16.61 -15.21 -11.03
CA VAL A 5 17.93 -14.72 -10.56
C VAL A 5 19.01 -15.52 -11.27
N ILE A 6 19.80 -14.85 -12.09
CA ILE A 6 20.82 -15.45 -12.96
C ILE A 6 22.14 -15.65 -12.23
N LYS A 7 22.59 -14.62 -11.49
CA LYS A 7 23.77 -14.71 -10.61
C LYS A 7 23.69 -13.70 -9.47
N VAL A 8 24.45 -13.95 -8.42
CA VAL A 8 24.78 -12.94 -7.40
C VAL A 8 26.29 -12.75 -7.43
N SER A 9 26.73 -11.67 -8.08
CA SER A 9 28.13 -11.26 -8.17
C SER A 9 28.59 -10.63 -6.84
N ARG A 10 29.88 -10.80 -6.54
CA ARG A 10 30.58 -10.08 -5.48
C ARG A 10 31.56 -9.11 -6.14
N VAL A 11 31.32 -7.82 -5.97
CA VAL A 11 32.12 -6.77 -6.64
C VAL A 11 33.03 -6.11 -5.60
N SER A 12 34.32 -6.42 -5.69
CA SER A 12 35.38 -5.76 -4.89
C SER A 12 35.66 -4.35 -5.42
N PRO A 13 36.04 -3.37 -4.59
CA PRO A 13 36.52 -2.08 -5.08
C PRO A 13 37.84 -2.21 -5.88
N ALA A 14 38.06 -1.34 -6.86
CA ALA A 14 39.32 -1.24 -7.59
C ALA A 14 40.40 -0.49 -6.77
N THR A 15 40.90 -1.08 -5.69
CA THR A 15 41.83 -0.43 -4.76
C THR A 15 43.01 -1.31 -4.36
N ASP A 16 44.20 -0.69 -4.26
CA ASP A 16 45.41 -1.31 -3.70
C ASP A 16 45.52 -1.13 -2.18
N SER A 17 44.54 -0.47 -1.52
CA SER A 17 44.57 -0.25 -0.07
C SER A 17 44.41 -1.56 0.70
N ILE A 18 45.40 -1.90 1.52
CA ILE A 18 45.39 -3.09 2.39
C ILE A 18 44.86 -2.74 3.80
N ALA A 19 45.02 -1.48 4.23
CA ALA A 19 44.62 -1.05 5.56
C ALA A 19 43.08 -1.06 5.72
N PRO A 20 42.54 -1.60 6.82
CA PRO A 20 41.13 -1.42 7.17
C PRO A 20 40.81 0.05 7.39
N LEU A 21 39.67 0.50 6.88
CA LEU A 21 39.15 1.84 7.13
C LEU A 21 38.01 1.73 8.14
N ILE A 22 38.09 2.52 9.22
CA ILE A 22 37.04 2.63 10.24
C ILE A 22 36.58 4.08 10.26
N LEU A 23 35.31 4.33 9.98
CA LEU A 23 34.69 5.65 10.07
C LEU A 23 33.73 5.68 11.26
N PRO A 24 33.93 6.56 12.25
CA PRO A 24 32.94 6.77 13.30
C PRO A 24 31.69 7.42 12.72
N LEU A 25 30.52 6.98 13.22
CA LEU A 25 29.27 7.68 12.95
C LEU A 25 29.31 9.07 13.62
N THR A 26 28.72 10.05 12.96
CA THR A 26 28.49 11.40 13.52
C THR A 26 27.09 11.48 14.12
N PHE A 27 26.80 12.56 14.84
CA PHE A 27 25.44 12.92 15.26
C PHE A 27 24.38 12.71 14.17
N PHE A 28 24.63 13.18 12.94
CA PHE A 28 23.67 13.08 11.84
C PHE A 28 23.44 11.64 11.37
N ASP A 29 24.44 10.76 11.48
CA ASP A 29 24.33 9.36 11.07
C ASP A 29 23.56 8.53 12.11
N LEU A 30 23.80 8.80 13.40
CA LEU A 30 23.18 8.09 14.52
C LEU A 30 21.65 8.23 14.54
N LEU A 31 21.11 9.33 13.99
CA LEU A 31 19.67 9.52 13.76
C LEU A 31 19.04 8.37 12.94
N TRP A 32 19.81 7.75 12.03
CA TRP A 32 19.30 6.81 11.02
C TRP A 32 19.61 5.34 11.30
N VAL A 33 20.41 5.01 12.33
CA VAL A 33 20.84 3.63 12.69
C VAL A 33 19.69 2.62 12.78
N ASN A 34 18.50 3.06 13.19
CA ASN A 34 17.31 2.20 13.37
C ASN A 34 16.26 2.35 12.26
N PHE A 35 16.57 3.04 11.16
CA PHE A 35 15.66 3.15 10.02
C PHE A 35 15.78 1.90 9.12
N LYS A 36 14.68 1.54 8.45
CA LYS A 36 14.76 0.52 7.39
C LYS A 36 15.67 1.04 6.25
N PRO A 37 16.43 0.16 5.55
CA PRO A 37 17.21 0.54 4.38
C PRO A 37 16.36 1.30 3.35
N THR A 38 16.98 2.26 2.67
CA THR A 38 16.33 3.00 1.58
C THR A 38 16.46 2.20 0.29
N GLU A 39 15.33 1.75 -0.25
CA GLU A 39 15.20 0.98 -1.47
C GLU A 39 14.68 1.88 -2.61
N ARG A 40 15.35 1.88 -3.77
CA ARG A 40 14.94 2.62 -4.97
C ARG A 40 15.30 1.85 -6.22
N VAL A 41 14.49 1.99 -7.27
CA VAL A 41 14.74 1.45 -8.62
C VAL A 41 14.80 2.57 -9.66
N ILE A 42 15.62 2.39 -10.68
CA ILE A 42 15.87 3.33 -11.77
C ILE A 42 15.73 2.56 -13.09
N PHE A 43 14.85 3.02 -13.98
CA PHE A 43 14.48 2.31 -15.21
C PHE A 43 15.15 2.91 -16.44
N TYR A 44 15.70 2.06 -17.31
CA TYR A 44 16.34 2.42 -18.58
C TYR A 44 15.62 1.68 -19.72
N LYS A 45 14.92 2.41 -20.59
CA LYS A 45 14.25 1.83 -21.75
C LYS A 45 15.27 1.68 -22.89
N HIS A 46 15.36 0.49 -23.47
CA HIS A 46 16.22 0.22 -24.62
C HIS A 46 15.65 -0.97 -25.40
N THR A 47 14.94 -0.67 -26.49
CA THR A 47 14.16 -1.66 -27.27
C THR A 47 14.99 -2.44 -28.30
N GLU A 48 16.22 -2.00 -28.56
CA GLU A 48 17.15 -2.68 -29.48
C GLU A 48 18.11 -3.65 -28.76
N LEU A 49 17.91 -3.92 -27.46
CA LEU A 49 18.72 -4.90 -26.73
C LEU A 49 18.21 -6.31 -26.93
N SER A 50 18.96 -7.11 -27.71
CA SER A 50 18.86 -8.56 -27.62
C SER A 50 19.36 -9.04 -26.26
N HIS A 51 18.82 -10.17 -25.79
CA HIS A 51 19.27 -10.88 -24.59
C HIS A 51 20.80 -11.06 -24.57
N ASP A 52 21.36 -11.58 -25.67
CA ASP A 52 22.81 -11.77 -25.83
C ASP A 52 23.61 -10.46 -25.68
N SER A 53 23.14 -9.36 -26.29
CA SER A 53 23.85 -8.06 -26.22
C SER A 53 23.91 -7.51 -24.79
N PHE A 54 22.88 -7.76 -23.99
CA PHE A 54 22.86 -7.35 -22.59
C PHE A 54 23.92 -8.10 -21.77
N TYR A 55 23.97 -9.42 -21.85
CA TYR A 55 24.91 -10.22 -21.07
C TYR A 55 26.36 -10.16 -21.58
N SER A 56 26.57 -9.94 -22.88
CA SER A 56 27.93 -9.87 -23.48
C SER A 56 28.56 -8.47 -23.45
N LEU A 57 27.77 -7.39 -23.50
CA LEU A 57 28.30 -6.01 -23.60
C LEU A 57 27.89 -5.13 -22.41
N ILE A 58 26.61 -5.10 -22.04
CA ILE A 58 26.09 -4.16 -21.04
C ILE A 58 26.48 -4.57 -19.63
N LEU A 59 26.17 -5.82 -19.25
CA LEU A 59 26.41 -6.30 -17.90
C LEU A 59 27.90 -6.29 -17.51
N PRO A 60 28.86 -6.76 -18.34
CA PRO A 60 30.28 -6.68 -18.01
C PRO A 60 30.76 -5.23 -17.86
N LYS A 61 30.25 -4.31 -18.69
CA LYS A 61 30.58 -2.88 -18.60
C LYS A 61 30.02 -2.25 -17.33
N LEU A 62 28.81 -2.64 -16.91
CA LEU A 62 28.21 -2.22 -15.63
C LEU A 62 28.98 -2.78 -14.43
N GLU A 63 29.40 -4.05 -14.46
CA GLU A 63 30.18 -4.68 -13.39
C GLU A 63 31.57 -4.06 -13.25
N GLU A 64 32.30 -3.82 -14.35
CA GLU A 64 33.63 -3.21 -14.29
C GLU A 64 33.58 -1.72 -13.91
N SER A 65 32.63 -0.96 -14.46
CA SER A 65 32.46 0.44 -14.06
C SER A 65 32.03 0.60 -12.60
N LEU A 66 31.31 -0.38 -12.04
CA LEU A 66 30.96 -0.43 -10.62
C LEU A 66 32.19 -0.68 -9.75
N ARG A 67 33.06 -1.63 -10.17
CA ARG A 67 34.35 -1.93 -9.54
C ARG A 67 35.21 -0.67 -9.42
N LEU A 68 35.30 0.10 -10.51
CA LEU A 68 36.01 1.39 -10.58
C LEU A 68 35.33 2.47 -9.72
N ALA A 69 34.00 2.62 -9.80
CA ALA A 69 33.27 3.59 -8.99
C ALA A 69 33.44 3.35 -7.48
N LEU A 70 33.43 2.09 -7.04
CA LEU A 70 33.63 1.73 -5.63
C LEU A 70 35.01 2.11 -5.10
N ALA A 71 36.05 2.26 -5.93
CA ALA A 71 37.37 2.75 -5.49
C ALA A 71 37.31 4.19 -4.96
N HIS A 72 36.41 5.02 -5.49
CA HIS A 72 36.18 6.40 -5.03
C HIS A 72 35.17 6.47 -3.87
N PHE A 73 34.38 5.41 -3.67
CA PHE A 73 33.31 5.31 -2.68
C PHE A 73 33.50 4.09 -1.75
N LEU A 74 34.74 3.84 -1.31
CA LEU A 74 35.11 2.66 -0.51
C LEU A 74 34.15 2.31 0.65
N PRO A 75 33.58 3.26 1.41
CA PRO A 75 32.66 2.90 2.49
C PRO A 75 31.35 2.24 2.02
N LEU A 76 30.99 2.31 0.72
CA LEU A 76 29.79 1.63 0.20
C LEU A 76 29.95 0.11 0.09
N SER A 77 31.18 -0.41 -0.02
CA SER A 77 31.41 -1.87 -0.01
C SER A 77 31.50 -2.46 1.40
N GLY A 78 31.65 -1.62 2.43
CA GLY A 78 31.81 -2.06 3.82
C GLY A 78 30.52 -2.30 4.58
N HIS A 79 30.68 -2.40 5.89
CA HIS A 79 29.64 -2.81 6.84
C HIS A 79 29.48 -1.80 7.97
N LEU A 80 28.24 -1.44 8.29
CA LEU A 80 27.90 -0.87 9.59
C LEU A 80 27.99 -1.99 10.62
N LYS A 81 28.85 -1.86 11.63
CA LYS A 81 29.01 -2.81 12.73
C LYS A 81 28.56 -2.21 14.06
N TRP A 82 28.01 -3.05 14.94
CA TRP A 82 27.64 -2.70 16.31
C TRP A 82 28.03 -3.83 17.27
N ASP A 83 28.70 -3.49 18.36
CA ASP A 83 29.03 -4.42 19.44
C ASP A 83 28.09 -4.13 20.63
N PRO A 84 27.47 -5.13 21.28
CA PRO A 84 26.72 -4.92 22.52
C PRO A 84 27.48 -4.22 23.66
N GLN A 85 28.82 -4.22 23.64
CA GLN A 85 29.69 -3.53 24.60
C GLN A 85 30.13 -2.14 24.12
N ASP A 86 30.12 -1.86 22.81
CA ASP A 86 30.42 -0.54 22.27
C ASP A 86 29.14 0.30 22.24
N PRO A 87 29.08 1.45 22.95
CA PRO A 87 27.90 2.31 22.90
C PRO A 87 27.60 2.89 21.51
N LYS A 88 28.55 2.85 20.56
CA LYS A 88 28.49 3.57 19.28
C LYS A 88 28.79 2.63 18.09
N PRO A 89 27.86 2.48 17.12
CA PRO A 89 28.15 1.77 15.88
C PRO A 89 29.23 2.45 15.03
N HIS A 90 29.94 1.67 14.22
CA HIS A 90 31.02 2.12 13.35
C HIS A 90 30.85 1.60 11.92
N ILE A 91 31.26 2.36 10.92
CA ILE A 91 31.40 1.87 9.54
C ILE A 91 32.79 1.28 9.41
N VAL A 92 32.88 0.02 9.01
CA VAL A 92 34.14 -0.74 8.87
C VAL A 92 34.25 -1.27 7.44
N ILE A 93 35.41 -1.05 6.83
CA ILE A 93 35.77 -1.53 5.49
C ILE A 93 37.08 -2.31 5.60
N PHE A 94 37.12 -3.52 5.06
CA PHE A 94 38.32 -4.29 4.78
C PHE A 94 38.53 -4.34 3.26
N PRO A 95 39.26 -3.41 2.63
CA PRO A 95 39.12 -3.19 1.18
C PRO A 95 39.54 -4.37 0.28
N GLN A 96 40.35 -5.30 0.81
CA GLN A 96 40.78 -6.53 0.12
C GLN A 96 39.81 -7.73 0.29
N TYR A 97 38.83 -7.64 1.20
CA TYR A 97 37.92 -8.75 1.55
C TYR A 97 36.43 -8.39 1.40
N ASP A 98 36.08 -7.14 1.68
CA ASP A 98 34.70 -6.66 1.61
C ASP A 98 34.27 -6.45 0.16
N THR A 99 33.06 -6.93 -0.16
CA THR A 99 32.53 -6.94 -1.52
C THR A 99 31.07 -6.52 -1.54
N LEU A 100 30.72 -5.66 -2.49
CA LEU A 100 29.35 -5.28 -2.73
C LEU A 100 28.58 -6.46 -3.35
N SER A 101 27.39 -6.75 -2.84
CA SER A 101 26.50 -7.77 -3.39
C SER A 101 25.71 -7.21 -4.57
N LEU A 102 25.91 -7.78 -5.75
CA LEU A 102 25.22 -7.40 -6.99
C LEU A 102 24.39 -8.59 -7.52
N THR A 103 23.07 -8.51 -7.37
CA THR A 103 22.14 -9.48 -7.97
C THR A 103 21.93 -9.16 -9.44
N VAL A 104 22.05 -10.16 -10.30
CA VAL A 104 21.65 -10.07 -11.72
C VAL A 104 20.42 -10.95 -11.92
N ALA A 105 19.36 -10.37 -12.44
CA ALA A 105 18.10 -11.05 -12.69
C ALA A 105 17.53 -10.70 -14.07
N GLU A 106 16.57 -11.47 -14.53
CA GLU A 106 15.74 -11.19 -15.69
C GLU A 106 14.28 -11.46 -15.37
N THR A 107 13.38 -10.71 -16.01
CA THR A 107 11.95 -11.00 -15.92
C THR A 107 11.54 -12.08 -16.91
N THR A 108 10.43 -12.76 -16.61
CA THR A 108 9.71 -13.54 -17.63
C THR A 108 9.28 -12.64 -18.80
N THR A 109 9.14 -13.21 -20.00
CA THR A 109 8.85 -12.47 -21.25
C THR A 109 7.48 -11.80 -21.29
N ASP A 110 6.57 -12.13 -20.36
CA ASP A 110 5.27 -11.50 -20.17
C ASP A 110 5.30 -10.26 -19.25
N ALA A 111 6.46 -9.88 -18.72
CA ALA A 111 6.60 -8.71 -17.87
C ALA A 111 6.59 -7.40 -18.68
N ASP A 112 5.62 -6.54 -18.38
CA ASP A 112 5.46 -5.22 -18.98
C ASP A 112 6.37 -4.18 -18.29
N PHE A 113 7.44 -3.79 -18.96
CA PHE A 113 8.36 -2.74 -18.52
C PHE A 113 7.67 -1.37 -18.42
N SER A 114 6.72 -1.08 -19.33
CA SER A 114 5.98 0.19 -19.37
C SER A 114 5.04 0.31 -18.17
N ARG A 115 4.45 -0.80 -17.74
CA ARG A 115 3.64 -0.87 -16.51
C ARG A 115 4.45 -0.60 -15.26
N VAL A 116 5.64 -1.19 -15.08
CA VAL A 116 6.43 -0.97 -13.85
C VAL A 116 7.10 0.41 -13.82
N SER A 117 7.55 0.91 -14.97
CA SER A 117 8.21 2.23 -15.08
C SER A 117 7.22 3.41 -15.21
N GLY A 118 5.97 3.17 -15.61
CA GLY A 118 4.96 4.19 -15.88
C GLY A 118 4.47 4.94 -14.63
N LYS A 119 4.28 6.26 -14.74
CA LYS A 119 4.06 7.15 -13.60
C LYS A 119 2.60 7.26 -13.13
N GLY A 120 1.65 7.37 -14.06
CA GLY A 120 0.27 7.79 -13.76
C GLY A 120 -0.68 6.71 -13.22
N LEU A 121 -0.40 5.43 -13.48
CA LEU A 121 -1.29 4.33 -13.09
C LEU A 121 -0.94 3.77 -11.68
N PRO A 122 -1.93 3.48 -10.82
CA PRO A 122 -1.69 2.82 -9.53
C PRO A 122 -1.12 1.41 -9.70
N ARG A 123 0.15 1.23 -9.30
CA ARG A 123 0.87 -0.05 -9.33
C ARG A 123 0.90 -0.65 -7.93
N HIS A 124 0.66 -1.95 -7.76
CA HIS A 124 0.78 -2.56 -6.42
C HIS A 124 2.24 -2.64 -5.99
N ARG A 125 2.54 -2.40 -4.70
CA ARG A 125 3.93 -2.46 -4.18
C ARG A 125 4.60 -3.83 -4.40
N THR A 126 3.81 -4.90 -4.48
CA THR A 126 4.26 -6.26 -4.81
C THR A 126 4.81 -6.41 -6.24
N GLU A 127 4.47 -5.49 -7.16
CA GLU A 127 4.99 -5.48 -8.53
C GLU A 127 6.40 -4.87 -8.59
N LEU A 128 6.70 -3.91 -7.70
CA LEU A 128 7.97 -3.17 -7.68
C LEU A 128 8.99 -3.72 -6.67
N ARG A 129 8.57 -4.27 -5.53
CA ARG A 129 9.49 -4.81 -4.49
C ARG A 129 10.46 -5.89 -4.98
N PRO A 130 10.12 -6.74 -5.97
CA PRO A 130 11.07 -7.71 -6.52
C PRO A 130 12.22 -7.09 -7.34
N LEU A 131 12.13 -5.80 -7.72
CA LEU A 131 13.15 -5.09 -8.52
C LEU A 131 14.24 -4.43 -7.67
N VAL A 132 14.22 -4.60 -6.35
CA VAL A 132 15.24 -4.08 -5.43
C VAL A 132 15.83 -5.23 -4.60
N PRO A 133 17.15 -5.22 -4.36
CA PRO A 133 17.83 -6.27 -3.60
C PRO A 133 17.45 -6.20 -2.12
N GLU A 134 17.71 -7.28 -1.40
CA GLU A 134 17.73 -7.24 0.06
C GLU A 134 19.14 -6.85 0.54
N LEU A 135 19.21 -6.00 1.56
CA LEU A 135 20.48 -5.61 2.17
C LEU A 135 20.93 -6.73 3.13
N PRO A 136 22.14 -7.33 2.98
CA PRO A 136 22.58 -8.39 3.88
C PRO A 136 22.85 -7.87 5.29
N VAL A 137 22.25 -8.51 6.29
CA VAL A 137 22.32 -8.17 7.73
C VAL A 137 22.64 -9.43 8.55
N SER A 138 23.57 -9.30 9.51
CA SER A 138 23.90 -10.28 10.55
C SER A 138 23.44 -9.79 11.94
N SER A 139 23.78 -10.52 13.00
CA SER A 139 23.49 -10.14 14.39
C SER A 139 24.21 -8.86 14.86
N ASP A 140 25.36 -8.58 14.25
CA ASP A 140 26.39 -7.62 14.66
C ASP A 140 26.78 -6.63 13.55
N SER A 141 26.24 -6.81 12.33
CA SER A 141 26.54 -5.94 11.19
C SER A 141 25.44 -5.87 10.14
N ALA A 142 25.46 -4.81 9.33
CA ALA A 142 24.69 -4.67 8.11
C ALA A 142 25.61 -4.18 6.99
N SER A 143 25.47 -4.73 5.79
CA SER A 143 26.11 -4.18 4.59
C SER A 143 25.64 -2.74 4.35
N ILE A 144 26.46 -1.90 3.74
CA ILE A 144 26.07 -0.51 3.49
C ILE A 144 25.24 -0.36 2.22
N LEU A 145 25.61 -1.05 1.14
CA LEU A 145 24.89 -1.03 -0.14
C LEU A 145 24.73 -2.44 -0.72
N ALA A 146 23.56 -2.71 -1.29
CA ALA A 146 23.33 -3.84 -2.19
C ALA A 146 22.71 -3.33 -3.50
N LEU A 147 23.06 -3.97 -4.62
CA LEU A 147 22.58 -3.62 -5.96
C LEU A 147 21.87 -4.81 -6.62
N GLN A 148 20.92 -4.50 -7.50
CA GLN A 148 20.29 -5.45 -8.41
C GLN A 148 20.19 -4.84 -9.80
N ILE A 149 20.67 -5.55 -10.82
CA ILE A 149 20.39 -5.23 -12.22
C ILE A 149 19.36 -6.25 -12.72
N THR A 150 18.28 -5.77 -13.31
CA THR A 150 17.20 -6.62 -13.85
C THR A 150 16.95 -6.33 -15.32
N LEU A 151 17.15 -7.34 -16.17
CA LEU A 151 16.80 -7.29 -17.59
C LEU A 151 15.29 -7.49 -17.80
N PHE A 152 14.71 -6.68 -18.69
CA PHE A 152 13.40 -6.89 -19.29
C PHE A 152 13.64 -7.14 -20.79
N PRO A 153 13.60 -8.42 -21.26
CA PRO A 153 13.92 -8.77 -22.63
C PRO A 153 13.20 -7.88 -23.66
N ASP A 154 13.97 -7.41 -24.64
CA ASP A 154 13.55 -6.54 -25.76
C ASP A 154 12.89 -5.19 -25.38
N GLN A 155 12.90 -4.83 -24.09
CA GLN A 155 12.26 -3.61 -23.57
C GLN A 155 13.24 -2.66 -22.86
N GLY A 156 14.21 -3.19 -22.10
CA GLY A 156 15.19 -2.41 -21.37
C GLY A 156 15.69 -3.12 -20.11
N PHE A 157 16.17 -2.35 -19.13
CA PHE A 157 16.60 -2.90 -17.84
C PHE A 157 16.35 -1.90 -16.71
N CYS A 158 16.44 -2.35 -15.45
CA CYS A 158 16.45 -1.46 -14.30
C CYS A 158 17.60 -1.75 -13.35
N ILE A 159 18.04 -0.71 -12.64
CA ILE A 159 19.01 -0.79 -11.54
C ILE A 159 18.24 -0.50 -10.25
N GLY A 160 18.07 -1.52 -9.42
CA GLY A 160 17.57 -1.43 -8.06
C GLY A 160 18.71 -1.35 -7.05
N PHE A 161 18.51 -0.64 -5.96
CA PHE A 161 19.44 -0.61 -4.83
C PHE A 161 18.72 -0.60 -3.49
N ALA A 162 19.39 -1.11 -2.47
CA ALA A 162 19.03 -0.96 -1.07
C ALA A 162 20.26 -0.41 -0.33
N VAL A 163 20.09 0.69 0.42
CA VAL A 163 21.21 1.37 1.09
C VAL A 163 20.91 1.65 2.55
N ASN A 164 21.89 1.47 3.43
CA ASN A 164 21.79 1.78 4.85
C ASN A 164 21.87 3.30 5.06
N HIS A 165 20.76 3.92 5.49
CA HIS A 165 20.68 5.37 5.66
C HIS A 165 21.59 5.87 6.82
N ALA A 166 22.02 5.00 7.74
CA ALA A 166 23.02 5.36 8.75
C ALA A 166 24.42 5.60 8.16
N ALA A 167 24.71 5.12 6.95
CA ALA A 167 26.01 5.32 6.31
C ALA A 167 26.03 6.50 5.33
N VAL A 168 24.91 6.78 4.66
CA VAL A 168 24.83 7.81 3.59
C VAL A 168 23.45 8.45 3.51
N ASP A 169 23.44 9.74 3.16
CA ASP A 169 22.21 10.46 2.80
C ASP A 169 21.89 10.38 1.29
N GLY A 170 20.74 10.96 0.94
CA GLY A 170 20.24 11.02 -0.44
C GLY A 170 21.16 11.76 -1.42
N GLN A 171 21.93 12.76 -0.95
CA GLN A 171 22.88 13.47 -1.81
C GLN A 171 24.08 12.58 -2.12
N THR A 172 24.61 11.90 -1.11
CA THR A 172 25.76 11.00 -1.21
C THR A 172 25.49 9.82 -2.15
N VAL A 173 24.35 9.13 -1.99
CA VAL A 173 24.02 7.97 -2.85
C VAL A 173 23.72 8.37 -4.30
N VAL A 174 23.16 9.55 -4.55
CA VAL A 174 22.94 10.02 -5.94
C VAL A 174 24.24 10.52 -6.58
N ASN A 175 25.16 11.10 -5.82
CA ASN A 175 26.52 11.39 -6.29
C ASN A 175 27.25 10.10 -6.71
N PHE A 176 27.13 9.01 -5.93
CA PHE A 176 27.65 7.69 -6.31
C PHE A 176 27.05 7.19 -7.64
N LEU A 177 25.72 7.18 -7.76
CA LEU A 177 25.03 6.69 -8.97
C LEU A 177 25.42 7.48 -10.22
N LYS A 178 25.55 8.81 -10.12
CA LYS A 178 26.02 9.67 -11.22
C LYS A 178 27.48 9.39 -11.57
N SER A 179 28.33 9.14 -10.58
CA SER A 179 29.75 8.81 -10.78
C SER A 179 29.91 7.45 -11.47
N TRP A 180 29.18 6.43 -11.03
CA TRP A 180 29.15 5.12 -11.67
C TRP A 180 28.61 5.20 -13.11
N ALA A 181 27.53 5.96 -13.33
CA ALA A 181 27.00 6.21 -14.67
C ALA A 181 28.03 6.87 -15.60
N HIS A 182 28.72 7.92 -15.12
CA HIS A 182 29.78 8.60 -15.87
C HIS A 182 30.95 7.66 -16.20
N ILE A 183 31.47 6.94 -15.21
CA ILE A 183 32.56 5.96 -15.39
C ILE A 183 32.16 4.89 -16.41
N CYS A 184 30.93 4.37 -16.33
CA CYS A 184 30.40 3.41 -17.30
C CYS A 184 30.30 4.01 -18.70
N LYS A 185 29.85 5.27 -18.82
CA LYS A 185 29.67 5.93 -20.12
C LYS A 185 31.00 6.17 -20.83
N TYR A 186 32.00 6.70 -20.13
CA TYR A 186 33.25 7.22 -20.72
C TYR A 186 34.51 6.36 -20.49
N GLY A 187 34.43 5.27 -19.71
CA GLY A 187 35.54 4.30 -19.60
C GLY A 187 36.59 4.62 -18.53
N GLY A 188 36.19 5.24 -17.42
CA GLY A 188 37.07 5.44 -16.26
C GLY A 188 37.67 6.84 -16.10
N GLU A 189 37.70 7.66 -17.16
CA GLU A 189 38.15 9.06 -17.04
C GLU A 189 37.09 9.92 -16.34
N ILE A 190 37.43 10.43 -15.15
CA ILE A 190 36.64 11.38 -14.36
C ILE A 190 37.20 12.79 -14.65
N PRO A 191 36.43 13.70 -15.29
CA PRO A 191 36.86 15.08 -15.52
C PRO A 191 37.21 15.80 -14.22
N GLN A 192 38.14 16.75 -14.28
CA GLN A 192 38.50 17.61 -13.12
C GLN A 192 37.28 18.39 -12.57
N ASP A 193 36.30 18.69 -13.43
CA ASP A 193 35.05 19.39 -13.07
C ASP A 193 34.01 18.47 -12.40
N PHE A 194 34.24 17.16 -12.38
CA PHE A 194 33.35 16.18 -11.78
C PHE A 194 33.66 16.10 -10.28
N HIS A 195 32.69 16.41 -9.42
CA HIS A 195 32.89 16.56 -7.97
C HIS A 195 33.28 15.25 -7.22
N LEU A 196 34.55 14.84 -7.34
CA LEU A 196 35.22 13.82 -6.54
C LEU A 196 36.65 14.32 -6.26
N PRO A 197 36.95 14.66 -4.99
CA PRO A 197 37.25 13.58 -4.04
C PRO A 197 36.36 13.63 -2.79
N MET A 198 36.01 12.44 -2.31
CA MET A 198 35.13 12.27 -1.16
C MET A 198 35.84 12.61 0.14
N LEU A 199 35.31 13.59 0.87
CA LEU A 199 35.79 13.95 2.20
C LEU A 199 35.29 12.92 3.20
N LEU A 200 36.19 12.03 3.62
CA LEU A 200 35.93 10.95 4.59
C LEU A 200 36.19 11.37 6.05
N ASP A 201 36.90 12.47 6.26
CA ASP A 201 37.14 13.03 7.59
C ASP A 201 35.80 13.38 8.25
N ARG A 202 35.53 12.75 9.39
CA ARG A 202 34.28 12.92 10.16
C ARG A 202 34.33 14.13 11.08
N THR A 203 35.53 14.65 11.38
CA THR A 203 35.74 15.76 12.31
C THR A 203 35.22 17.10 11.76
N VAL A 204 34.95 17.19 10.46
CA VAL A 204 34.29 18.35 9.83
C VAL A 204 32.82 18.50 10.25
N ILE A 205 32.23 17.48 10.88
CA ILE A 205 30.98 17.63 11.64
C ILE A 205 31.35 18.05 13.06
N ASP A 206 31.68 19.34 13.22
CA ASP A 206 31.95 19.94 14.53
C ASP A 206 30.62 20.28 15.22
N LEU A 207 30.25 19.48 16.23
CA LEU A 207 29.03 19.62 17.01
C LEU A 207 29.28 19.29 18.49
N PRO A 208 28.58 19.94 19.44
CA PRO A 208 28.70 19.65 20.86
C PRO A 208 28.46 18.16 21.18
N ALA A 209 29.37 17.55 21.94
CA ALA A 209 29.35 16.12 22.28
C ALA A 209 28.08 15.69 23.03
N GLU A 210 27.45 16.63 23.76
CA GLU A 210 26.18 16.45 24.45
C GLU A 210 25.04 16.07 23.51
N LEU A 211 25.06 16.55 22.26
CA LEU A 211 24.04 16.20 21.25
C LEU A 211 24.20 14.74 20.81
N GLU A 212 25.43 14.26 20.66
CA GLU A 212 25.69 12.85 20.34
C GLU A 212 25.24 11.93 21.48
N LEU A 213 25.61 12.27 22.73
CA LEU A 213 25.23 11.50 23.92
C LEU A 213 23.71 11.32 24.03
N LYS A 214 22.93 12.37 23.78
CA LYS A 214 21.45 12.30 23.77
C LYS A 214 20.91 11.32 22.72
N ILE A 215 21.51 11.22 21.53
CA ILE A 215 21.11 10.20 20.55
C ILE A 215 21.46 8.81 21.06
N LEU A 216 22.67 8.60 21.59
CA LEU A 216 23.10 7.30 22.09
C LEU A 216 22.18 6.80 23.22
N GLU A 217 21.69 7.69 24.10
CA GLU A 217 20.65 7.37 25.09
C GLU A 217 19.33 6.93 24.45
N LEU A 218 18.84 7.65 23.44
CA LEU A 218 17.62 7.26 22.71
C LEU A 218 17.77 5.92 21.97
N LEU A 219 18.96 5.61 21.45
CA LEU A 219 19.26 4.34 20.77
C LEU A 219 19.23 3.16 21.74
N ARG A 220 19.56 3.36 23.03
CA ARG A 220 19.50 2.36 24.09
C ARG A 220 18.08 2.08 24.61
N THR A 221 17.11 2.94 24.31
CA THR A 221 15.72 2.67 24.74
C THR A 221 15.11 1.51 23.93
N PRO A 222 14.44 0.53 24.56
CA PRO A 222 13.92 -0.65 23.88
C PRO A 222 12.85 -0.26 22.87
N LYS A 223 13.13 -0.45 21.57
CA LYS A 223 12.27 0.04 20.49
C LYS A 223 10.98 -0.75 20.34
N LEU A 224 9.99 -0.07 19.75
CA LEU A 224 8.66 -0.60 19.45
C LEU A 224 8.74 -2.01 18.81
N PRO A 225 7.73 -2.87 19.08
CA PRO A 225 7.69 -4.20 18.49
C PRO A 225 7.84 -4.13 16.97
N PRO A 226 8.59 -5.05 16.34
CA PRO A 226 8.82 -5.03 14.91
C PRO A 226 7.47 -4.97 14.22
N ALA A 227 7.28 -3.91 13.43
CA ALA A 227 6.02 -3.62 12.77
C ALA A 227 5.78 -4.71 11.73
N LYS A 228 5.12 -5.82 12.14
CA LYS A 228 4.79 -6.98 11.30
C LYS A 228 4.35 -6.47 9.95
N ASP A 229 5.05 -6.86 8.90
CA ASP A 229 4.73 -6.49 7.52
C ASP A 229 3.48 -7.28 7.09
N ILE A 230 2.34 -6.85 7.65
CA ILE A 230 1.01 -7.19 7.18
C ILE A 230 0.95 -6.69 5.73
N ILE A 231 0.62 -7.59 4.82
CA ILE A 231 0.39 -7.28 3.41
C ILE A 231 -0.91 -6.47 3.34
N GLU A 232 -0.79 -5.15 3.51
CA GLU A 232 -1.87 -4.20 3.23
C GLU A 232 -1.94 -3.94 1.73
N ASP A 233 -3.15 -3.76 1.20
CA ASP A 233 -3.40 -3.42 -0.21
C ASP A 233 -3.01 -1.96 -0.50
N VAL A 234 -1.71 -1.74 -0.72
CA VAL A 234 -1.12 -0.45 -1.05
C VAL A 234 -0.66 -0.37 -2.50
N VAL A 235 -0.95 0.78 -3.12
CA VAL A 235 -0.66 1.11 -4.51
C VAL A 235 0.14 2.42 -4.59
N GLN A 236 0.96 2.54 -5.64
CA GLN A 236 1.88 3.63 -5.86
C GLN A 236 1.64 4.32 -7.21
N ILE A 237 1.62 5.65 -7.21
CA ILE A 237 1.63 6.51 -8.39
C ILE A 237 2.77 7.53 -8.27
N THR A 238 3.15 8.12 -9.39
CA THR A 238 4.07 9.25 -9.46
C THR A 238 3.34 10.42 -10.09
N LEU A 239 3.03 11.44 -9.29
CA LEU A 239 2.41 12.67 -9.75
C LEU A 239 3.46 13.57 -10.41
N GLU A 240 3.19 14.04 -11.63
CA GLU A 240 4.03 15.05 -12.28
C GLU A 240 3.42 16.44 -12.12
N LEU A 241 4.16 17.37 -11.52
CA LEU A 241 3.82 18.79 -11.48
C LEU A 241 4.78 19.53 -12.41
N SER A 242 4.27 20.04 -13.54
CA SER A 242 5.07 20.84 -14.47
C SER A 242 5.54 22.15 -13.84
N GLN A 243 6.53 22.81 -14.46
CA GLN A 243 7.00 24.14 -14.06
C GLN A 243 5.82 25.15 -14.02
N GLU A 244 4.90 25.04 -14.98
CA GLU A 244 3.69 25.85 -15.06
C GLU A 244 2.66 25.48 -13.97
N ASN A 245 2.55 24.21 -13.55
CA ASN A 245 1.76 23.86 -12.36
C ASN A 245 2.35 24.49 -11.09
N VAL A 246 3.67 24.39 -10.90
CA VAL A 246 4.36 24.99 -9.74
C VAL A 246 4.20 26.52 -9.75
N LYS A 247 4.32 27.17 -10.90
CA LYS A 247 4.05 28.62 -11.06
C LYS A 247 2.61 28.98 -10.68
N LYS A 248 1.62 28.23 -11.17
CA LYS A 248 0.21 28.39 -10.77
C LYS A 248 -0.01 28.20 -9.27
N LEU A 249 0.69 27.27 -8.62
CA LEU A 249 0.66 27.08 -7.16
C LEU A 249 1.29 28.26 -6.39
N ARG A 250 2.42 28.83 -6.88
CA ARG A 250 3.00 30.07 -6.31
C ARG A 250 2.03 31.24 -6.40
N GLU A 251 1.44 31.49 -7.57
CA GLU A 251 0.49 32.60 -7.74
C GLU A 251 -0.80 32.37 -6.95
N ARG A 252 -1.23 31.11 -6.77
CA ARG A 252 -2.33 30.76 -5.86
C ARG A 252 -1.99 31.12 -4.42
N ALA A 253 -0.79 30.76 -3.95
CA ALA A 253 -0.36 31.05 -2.58
C ALA A 253 -0.31 32.56 -2.27
N LYS A 254 0.14 33.38 -3.23
CA LYS A 254 0.13 34.84 -3.12
C LYS A 254 -1.27 35.46 -3.05
N ARG A 255 -2.27 34.86 -3.72
CA ARG A 255 -3.66 35.35 -3.71
C ARG A 255 -4.44 34.90 -2.48
N GLU A 256 -4.20 33.68 -2.01
CA GLU A 256 -4.95 33.09 -0.88
C GLU A 256 -4.33 33.40 0.48
N SER A 257 -3.10 33.96 0.54
CA SER A 257 -2.48 34.40 1.78
C SER A 257 -2.43 35.92 1.88
N ALA A 258 -2.77 36.45 3.06
CA ALA A 258 -2.63 37.87 3.39
C ALA A 258 -1.16 38.31 3.64
N ARG A 259 -0.19 37.39 3.56
CA ARG A 259 1.22 37.64 3.84
C ARG A 259 2.05 37.77 2.57
N SER A 260 2.85 38.83 2.49
CA SER A 260 3.82 39.08 1.41
C SER A 260 5.19 38.43 1.66
N ASP A 261 5.53 38.08 2.90
CA ASP A 261 6.85 37.60 3.33
C ASP A 261 7.05 36.07 3.20
N LEU A 262 6.31 35.43 2.29
CA LEU A 262 6.31 33.96 2.15
C LEU A 262 7.49 33.45 1.30
N HIS A 263 8.14 32.40 1.79
CA HIS A 263 9.17 31.66 1.04
C HIS A 263 8.51 30.63 0.12
N LEU A 264 8.25 31.03 -1.12
CA LEU A 264 7.50 30.25 -2.12
C LEU A 264 8.41 29.39 -3.03
N SER A 265 9.34 28.64 -2.43
CA SER A 265 10.14 27.66 -3.16
C SER A 265 9.26 26.54 -3.76
N THR A 266 9.78 25.87 -4.79
CA THR A 266 9.07 24.75 -5.44
C THR A 266 8.72 23.66 -4.44
N PHE A 267 9.63 23.35 -3.52
CA PHE A 267 9.40 22.45 -2.40
C PHE A 267 8.18 22.86 -1.56
N VAL A 268 8.14 24.11 -1.06
CA VAL A 268 7.06 24.60 -0.18
C VAL A 268 5.70 24.50 -0.86
N VAL A 269 5.55 25.00 -2.09
CA VAL A 269 4.23 25.04 -2.75
C VAL A 269 3.75 23.67 -3.21
N SER A 270 4.66 22.82 -3.71
CA SER A 270 4.31 21.47 -4.15
C SER A 270 4.00 20.54 -2.97
N TYR A 271 4.78 20.63 -1.89
CA TYR A 271 4.53 19.82 -0.69
C TYR A 271 3.27 20.29 0.04
N ALA A 272 3.04 21.60 0.20
CA ALA A 272 1.78 22.12 0.73
C ALA A 272 0.55 21.62 -0.06
N TYR A 273 0.63 21.62 -1.39
CA TYR A 273 -0.44 21.11 -2.25
C TYR A 273 -0.72 19.64 -1.96
N VAL A 274 0.30 18.77 -2.03
CA VAL A 274 0.14 17.33 -1.79
C VAL A 274 -0.33 17.03 -0.37
N LEU A 275 0.19 17.72 0.65
CA LEU A 275 -0.29 17.59 2.04
C LEU A 275 -1.79 17.87 2.17
N THR A 276 -2.30 18.93 1.52
CA THR A 276 -3.74 19.23 1.58
C THR A 276 -4.59 18.21 0.83
N CYS A 277 -4.11 17.71 -0.33
CA CYS A 277 -4.75 16.60 -1.03
C CYS A 277 -4.75 15.33 -0.17
N MET A 278 -3.68 15.07 0.56
CA MET A 278 -3.53 13.89 1.41
C MET A 278 -4.43 13.90 2.64
N VAL A 279 -4.51 15.02 3.35
CA VAL A 279 -5.42 15.14 4.51
C VAL A 279 -6.88 15.03 4.05
N LYS A 280 -7.22 15.52 2.85
CA LYS A 280 -8.55 15.32 2.23
C LYS A 280 -8.80 13.85 1.86
N ALA A 281 -7.85 13.18 1.20
CA ALA A 281 -8.01 11.80 0.75
C ALA A 281 -8.16 10.78 1.90
N ARG A 282 -7.45 10.99 3.01
CA ARG A 282 -7.50 10.13 4.20
C ARG A 282 -8.75 10.34 5.08
N GLY A 283 -9.62 11.31 4.79
CA GLY A 283 -10.84 11.61 5.57
C GLY A 283 -10.61 11.71 7.08
N GLY A 284 -11.51 11.16 7.90
CA GLY A 284 -11.33 11.02 9.35
C GLY A 284 -11.71 12.24 10.19
N ASP A 285 -11.27 12.27 11.45
CA ASP A 285 -11.56 13.35 12.39
C ASP A 285 -10.88 14.66 11.99
N ILE A 286 -11.67 15.73 11.90
CA ILE A 286 -11.24 17.08 11.53
C ILE A 286 -10.46 17.78 12.66
N ASP A 287 -10.71 17.40 13.92
CA ASP A 287 -9.96 17.89 15.08
C ASP A 287 -8.74 17.02 15.42
N GLY A 288 -8.57 15.89 14.71
CA GLY A 288 -7.45 14.98 14.84
C GLY A 288 -6.10 15.61 14.48
N PRO A 289 -5.02 15.24 15.19
CA PRO A 289 -3.69 15.81 14.98
C PRO A 289 -3.04 15.29 13.70
N VAL A 290 -2.39 16.21 12.98
CA VAL A 290 -1.60 15.94 11.78
C VAL A 290 -0.20 16.50 12.01
N SER A 291 0.83 15.70 11.69
CA SER A 291 2.23 16.15 11.69
C SER A 291 2.83 16.03 10.29
N PHE A 292 3.68 16.99 9.94
CA PHE A 292 4.43 17.00 8.68
C PHE A 292 5.91 16.84 9.01
N THR A 293 6.63 16.00 8.29
CA THR A 293 8.07 15.83 8.48
C THR A 293 8.79 15.95 7.14
N TYR A 294 9.85 16.75 7.08
CA TYR A 294 10.74 16.79 5.92
C TYR A 294 12.19 16.69 6.39
N VAL A 295 13.07 16.25 5.50
CA VAL A 295 14.50 16.14 5.79
C VAL A 295 15.20 17.38 5.26
N ALA A 296 15.95 18.07 6.11
CA ALA A 296 16.73 19.26 5.76
C ALA A 296 18.23 18.92 5.70
N ASP A 297 18.91 19.41 4.66
CA ASP A 297 20.37 19.32 4.50
C ASP A 297 21.07 20.46 5.25
N PHE A 298 22.08 20.12 6.04
CA PHE A 298 22.80 21.02 6.92
C PHE A 298 24.18 21.45 6.41
N ARG A 299 24.63 20.94 5.25
CA ARG A 299 25.94 21.30 4.68
C ARG A 299 26.19 22.80 4.61
N ASP A 300 25.25 23.55 4.01
CA ASP A 300 25.30 25.01 3.90
C ASP A 300 24.81 25.77 5.17
N ARG A 301 24.61 25.08 6.30
CA ARG A 301 24.00 25.63 7.54
C ARG A 301 24.84 25.46 8.79
N LEU A 302 25.88 24.63 8.72
CA LEU A 302 26.92 24.55 9.74
C LEU A 302 27.89 25.72 9.55
N ASP A 303 28.60 26.07 10.62
CA ASP A 303 29.68 27.05 10.61
C ASP A 303 30.94 26.39 11.20
N PRO A 304 31.96 26.06 10.38
CA PRO A 304 32.04 26.30 8.94
C PRO A 304 31.10 25.38 8.11
N PRO A 305 30.71 25.80 6.88
CA PRO A 305 29.93 24.95 5.97
C PRO A 305 30.67 23.66 5.58
N VAL A 306 29.93 22.56 5.50
CA VAL A 306 30.47 21.23 5.13
C VAL A 306 30.41 21.04 3.62
N SER A 307 31.50 20.53 3.04
CA SER A 307 31.61 20.29 1.59
C SER A 307 30.48 19.40 1.04
N LEU A 308 30.01 19.71 -0.17
CA LEU A 308 29.13 18.82 -0.96
C LEU A 308 29.81 17.47 -1.32
N SER A 309 31.13 17.36 -1.18
CA SER A 309 31.88 16.11 -1.31
C SER A 309 32.00 15.29 -0.01
N TYR A 310 31.45 15.77 1.11
CA TYR A 310 31.39 15.00 2.37
C TYR A 310 30.58 13.72 2.19
N PHE A 311 31.24 12.59 2.45
CA PHE A 311 30.59 11.29 2.51
C PHE A 311 29.80 11.18 3.81
N GLY A 312 28.52 10.79 3.77
CA GLY A 312 27.74 10.48 4.98
C GLY A 312 26.47 11.31 5.12
N ASN A 313 25.87 11.30 6.30
CA ASN A 313 24.71 12.13 6.58
C ASN A 313 25.13 13.53 7.05
N CYS A 314 24.50 14.56 6.48
CA CYS A 314 24.47 15.90 7.06
C CYS A 314 23.02 16.40 7.05
N VAL A 315 22.09 15.57 7.57
CA VAL A 315 20.65 15.75 7.39
C VAL A 315 19.86 15.50 8.67
N VAL A 316 18.82 16.31 8.91
CA VAL A 316 17.92 16.17 10.08
C VAL A 316 16.45 16.15 9.66
N PRO A 317 15.62 15.24 10.21
CA PRO A 317 14.17 15.28 10.02
C PRO A 317 13.50 16.37 10.88
N ILE A 318 13.01 17.42 10.21
CA ILE A 318 12.28 18.54 10.81
C ILE A 318 10.80 18.18 10.92
N SER A 319 10.27 18.09 12.14
CA SER A 319 8.87 17.74 12.41
C SER A 319 8.03 18.97 12.79
N LEU A 320 6.86 19.09 12.16
CA LEU A 320 5.89 20.15 12.35
C LEU A 320 4.62 19.54 12.95
N SER A 321 4.55 19.59 14.28
CA SER A 321 3.48 19.03 15.12
C SER A 321 2.49 20.12 15.59
N GLY A 322 1.46 19.74 16.34
CA GLY A 322 0.47 20.68 16.91
C GLY A 322 -0.62 21.16 15.94
N HIS A 323 -0.58 20.77 14.67
CA HIS A 323 -1.61 21.11 13.69
C HIS A 323 -2.79 20.12 13.70
N LYS A 324 -4.00 20.62 13.45
CA LYS A 324 -5.22 19.81 13.30
C LYS A 324 -5.59 19.64 11.83
N ALA A 325 -6.24 18.52 11.48
CA ALA A 325 -6.68 18.24 10.11
C ALA A 325 -7.51 19.40 9.51
N LYS A 326 -8.41 20.02 10.28
CA LYS A 326 -9.21 21.18 9.88
C LYS A 326 -8.42 22.41 9.42
N THR A 327 -7.16 22.52 9.82
CA THR A 327 -6.25 23.58 9.33
C THR A 327 -5.97 23.44 7.82
N LEU A 328 -5.99 22.21 7.30
CA LEU A 328 -5.80 21.88 5.88
C LEU A 328 -7.11 21.50 5.16
N LEU A 329 -8.18 21.18 5.90
CA LEU A 329 -9.51 20.90 5.37
C LEU A 329 -10.35 22.17 5.28
N GLY A 330 -10.30 22.83 4.12
CA GLY A 330 -11.13 23.99 3.79
C GLY A 330 -10.69 24.65 2.48
N GLU A 331 -11.25 25.83 2.21
CA GLU A 331 -10.86 26.70 1.09
C GLU A 331 -9.42 27.17 1.26
N ASN A 332 -9.12 27.80 2.40
CA ASN A 332 -7.79 28.34 2.76
C ASN A 332 -6.76 27.26 3.17
N GLY A 333 -7.11 25.97 3.09
CA GLY A 333 -6.23 24.87 3.53
C GLY A 333 -4.86 24.85 2.83
N PHE A 334 -4.81 25.25 1.55
CA PHE A 334 -3.56 25.36 0.79
C PHE A 334 -2.67 26.51 1.29
N ALA A 335 -3.23 27.71 1.44
CA ALA A 335 -2.51 28.85 2.02
C ALA A 335 -2.00 28.55 3.43
N ASN A 336 -2.79 27.87 4.27
CA ASN A 336 -2.36 27.43 5.59
C ASN A 336 -1.15 26.47 5.54
N GLY A 337 -1.19 25.46 4.66
CA GLY A 337 -0.07 24.55 4.44
C GLY A 337 1.19 25.27 3.95
N VAL A 338 1.05 26.23 3.03
CA VAL A 338 2.16 27.08 2.57
C VAL A 338 2.72 27.93 3.72
N ASN A 339 1.86 28.56 4.53
CA ASN A 339 2.29 29.39 5.66
C ASN A 339 3.10 28.58 6.69
N ILE A 340 2.66 27.36 7.02
CA ILE A 340 3.33 26.43 7.93
C ILE A 340 4.73 26.07 7.40
N LEU A 341 4.81 25.59 6.15
CA LEU A 341 6.08 25.16 5.55
C LEU A 341 7.03 26.34 5.28
N SER A 342 6.52 27.49 4.82
CA SER A 342 7.28 28.73 4.60
C SER A 342 7.95 29.21 5.90
N ASN A 343 7.19 29.25 7.00
CA ASN A 343 7.73 29.65 8.30
C ASN A 343 8.84 28.70 8.77
N SER A 344 8.61 27.39 8.64
CA SER A 344 9.61 26.38 9.01
C SER A 344 10.90 26.51 8.19
N VAL A 345 10.81 26.53 6.86
CA VAL A 345 11.98 26.59 5.97
C VAL A 345 12.77 27.88 6.16
N ARG A 346 12.10 29.02 6.36
CA ARG A 346 12.78 30.29 6.71
C ARG A 346 13.51 30.20 8.06
N GLY A 347 12.85 29.61 9.07
CA GLY A 347 13.40 29.48 10.42
C GLY A 347 14.65 28.59 10.51
N LEU A 348 14.90 27.71 9.54
CA LEU A 348 16.12 26.90 9.51
C LEU A 348 17.41 27.71 9.27
N SER A 349 17.33 28.86 8.61
CA SER A 349 18.52 29.67 8.31
C SER A 349 18.95 30.58 9.48
N SER A 350 18.22 30.54 10.60
CA SER A 350 18.46 31.36 11.80
C SER A 350 18.50 30.52 13.07
N ARG A 351 18.84 29.23 12.95
CA ARG A 351 18.76 28.23 14.02
C ARG A 351 20.05 27.39 14.07
N GLY A 352 20.73 27.42 15.21
CA GLY A 352 21.81 26.48 15.54
C GLY A 352 21.27 25.07 15.78
N VAL A 353 22.14 24.05 15.65
CA VAL A 353 21.76 22.63 15.64
C VAL A 353 21.10 22.17 16.95
N GLU A 354 21.38 22.84 18.06
CA GLU A 354 20.74 22.64 19.36
C GLU A 354 19.23 22.90 19.30
N SER A 355 18.82 24.00 18.67
CA SER A 355 17.40 24.36 18.48
C SER A 355 16.68 23.48 17.44
N ILE A 356 17.44 22.63 16.74
CA ILE A 356 16.96 21.63 15.79
C ILE A 356 16.89 20.25 16.46
N TRP A 357 17.80 19.96 17.40
CA TRP A 357 17.64 18.84 18.33
C TRP A 357 16.32 18.92 19.09
N GLU A 358 15.96 20.10 19.62
CA GLU A 358 14.68 20.32 20.31
C GLU A 358 13.47 19.97 19.42
N LEU A 359 13.49 20.39 18.15
CA LEU A 359 12.45 20.05 17.16
C LEU A 359 12.39 18.54 16.87
N TYR A 360 13.54 17.86 16.86
CA TYR A 360 13.60 16.42 16.68
C TYR A 360 13.06 15.68 17.91
N GLU A 361 13.45 16.09 19.11
CA GLU A 361 13.01 15.50 20.38
C GLU A 361 11.50 15.69 20.61
N GLU A 362 10.94 16.87 20.30
CA GLU A 362 9.48 17.10 20.26
C GLU A 362 8.82 16.24 19.17
N GLY A 363 9.47 16.11 18.01
CA GLY A 363 9.09 15.22 16.93
C GLY A 363 9.03 13.75 17.34
N LEU A 364 9.91 13.29 18.25
CA LEU A 364 9.90 11.94 18.80
C LEU A 364 8.81 11.76 19.87
N LYS A 365 8.66 12.70 20.80
CA LYS A 365 7.59 12.69 21.83
C LYS A 365 6.18 12.62 21.21
N THR A 366 6.01 13.17 20.01
CA THR A 366 4.75 13.10 19.25
C THR A 366 4.57 11.83 18.40
N MET A 367 5.49 10.85 18.44
CA MET A 367 5.36 9.56 17.72
C MET A 367 4.52 8.50 18.43
N GLU A 368 4.43 8.54 19.77
CA GLU A 368 3.77 7.49 20.55
C GLU A 368 2.23 7.58 20.52
N LEU A 369 1.72 8.75 20.18
CA LEU A 369 0.30 9.01 19.98
C LEU A 369 -0.08 8.71 18.52
N GLY A 370 -1.34 8.33 18.26
CA GLY A 370 -1.87 7.96 16.93
C GLY A 370 -1.99 9.11 15.91
N VAL A 371 -1.02 10.03 15.90
CA VAL A 371 -0.92 11.21 15.05
C VAL A 371 -0.72 10.79 13.59
N ARG A 372 -1.45 11.45 12.70
CA ARG A 372 -1.30 11.23 11.25
C ARG A 372 -0.05 11.95 10.75
N ARG A 373 1.09 11.25 10.75
CA ARG A 373 2.33 11.74 10.14
C ARG A 373 2.27 11.66 8.61
N LEU A 374 2.80 12.69 7.95
CA LEU A 374 3.03 12.79 6.52
C LEU A 374 4.48 13.23 6.31
N VAL A 375 5.32 12.36 5.79
CA VAL A 375 6.77 12.57 5.60
C VAL A 375 7.05 12.80 4.12
N VAL A 376 7.91 13.77 3.78
CA VAL A 376 8.52 13.86 2.44
C VAL A 376 9.99 13.43 2.51
N ALA A 377 10.35 12.50 1.63
CA ALA A 377 11.71 12.03 1.41
C ALA A 377 12.22 12.45 0.02
N GLY A 378 13.53 12.50 -0.17
CA GLY A 378 14.12 12.95 -1.42
C GLY A 378 14.11 14.48 -1.61
N SER A 379 14.67 14.92 -2.74
CA SER A 379 14.84 16.32 -3.09
C SER A 379 14.82 16.49 -4.59
N ASN A 380 14.17 17.57 -5.07
CA ASN A 380 14.18 17.95 -6.50
C ASN A 380 15.49 18.63 -6.96
N LYS A 381 16.58 18.45 -6.19
CA LYS A 381 17.92 18.95 -6.50
C LYS A 381 18.96 17.83 -6.73
N PHE A 382 18.62 16.57 -6.46
CA PHE A 382 19.61 15.49 -6.49
C PHE A 382 20.11 15.16 -7.91
N GLY A 383 19.33 15.43 -8.97
CA GLY A 383 19.77 15.20 -10.34
C GLY A 383 19.86 13.72 -10.71
N ILE A 384 18.95 12.89 -10.17
CA ILE A 384 18.95 11.43 -10.36
C ILE A 384 18.83 11.05 -11.83
N TYR A 385 18.05 11.81 -12.61
CA TYR A 385 17.92 11.64 -14.06
C TYR A 385 19.17 12.06 -14.87
N GLY A 386 20.25 12.50 -14.20
CA GLY A 386 21.58 12.67 -14.77
C GLY A 386 22.42 11.39 -14.82
N SER A 387 21.93 10.28 -14.24
CA SER A 387 22.62 8.99 -14.20
C SER A 387 22.53 8.25 -15.56
N ASP A 388 23.13 8.82 -16.60
CA ASP A 388 23.18 8.21 -17.94
C ASP A 388 24.44 7.33 -18.08
N PHE A 389 24.22 6.01 -18.12
CA PHE A 389 25.27 4.99 -18.23
C PHE A 389 25.86 4.83 -19.65
N GLY A 390 25.40 5.64 -20.62
CA GLY A 390 25.74 5.52 -22.04
C GLY A 390 24.60 4.99 -22.91
N TRP A 391 23.54 4.49 -22.29
CA TRP A 391 22.32 4.00 -22.96
C TRP A 391 21.14 4.97 -22.82
N GLY A 392 21.42 6.23 -22.44
CA GLY A 392 20.43 7.29 -22.28
C GLY A 392 20.00 7.49 -20.83
N ARG A 393 19.38 8.65 -20.59
CA ARG A 393 18.87 9.05 -19.26
C ARG A 393 17.72 8.13 -18.81
N PRO A 394 17.64 7.80 -17.50
CA PRO A 394 16.55 6.99 -16.94
C PRO A 394 15.17 7.49 -17.39
N VAL A 395 14.25 6.59 -17.73
CA VAL A 395 12.87 6.96 -18.09
C VAL A 395 12.01 7.22 -16.85
N SER A 396 12.31 6.56 -15.74
CA SER A 396 11.58 6.67 -14.48
C SER A 396 12.45 6.26 -13.30
N THR A 397 12.09 6.69 -12.09
CA THR A 397 12.67 6.19 -10.84
C THR A 397 11.61 6.10 -9.76
N GLU A 398 11.63 5.03 -8.98
CA GLU A 398 10.62 4.73 -7.97
C GLU A 398 11.28 4.39 -6.64
N ASN A 399 10.81 4.99 -5.56
CA ASN A 399 11.22 4.65 -4.20
C ASN A 399 10.31 3.54 -3.68
N ILE A 400 10.89 2.47 -3.15
CA ILE A 400 10.16 1.24 -2.76
C ILE A 400 9.93 1.19 -1.24
N THR A 401 10.79 1.86 -0.46
CA THR A 401 10.66 2.01 1.01
C THR A 401 9.69 3.13 1.38
N LEU A 402 8.48 3.08 0.84
CA LEU A 402 7.38 3.95 1.27
C LEU A 402 6.63 3.28 2.42
N SER A 403 6.88 3.75 3.64
CA SER A 403 6.27 3.16 4.85
C SER A 403 4.79 3.51 4.97
N ARG A 404 3.93 2.48 4.84
CA ARG A 404 2.50 2.47 5.23
C ARG A 404 1.69 3.70 4.81
N GLY A 405 1.98 4.19 3.59
CA GLY A 405 1.41 5.40 2.99
C GLY A 405 1.65 6.71 3.75
N THR A 406 2.55 6.74 4.73
CA THR A 406 2.95 7.95 5.48
C THR A 406 4.06 8.73 4.82
N VAL A 407 4.82 8.12 3.90
CA VAL A 407 5.93 8.74 3.17
C VAL A 407 5.52 9.02 1.72
N PHE A 408 5.90 10.19 1.22
CA PHE A 408 5.88 10.59 -0.18
C PHE A 408 7.32 10.91 -0.58
N THR A 409 7.65 10.80 -1.86
CA THR A 409 8.98 11.19 -2.35
C THR A 409 8.92 12.37 -3.29
N MET A 410 9.96 13.18 -3.35
CA MET A 410 10.10 14.29 -4.30
C MET A 410 11.41 14.15 -5.09
N SER A 411 11.32 14.31 -6.41
CA SER A 411 12.45 14.35 -7.35
C SER A 411 12.24 15.49 -8.37
N GLU A 412 13.27 15.86 -9.14
CA GLU A 412 13.05 16.71 -10.32
C GLU A 412 12.26 15.95 -11.41
N ARG A 413 11.68 16.68 -12.36
CA ARG A 413 11.15 16.05 -13.58
C ARG A 413 12.28 15.64 -14.52
N ARG A 414 12.11 14.49 -15.18
CA ARG A 414 13.02 14.03 -16.24
C ARG A 414 13.20 15.07 -17.35
N ASP A 415 12.10 15.55 -17.91
CA ASP A 415 12.09 16.24 -19.21
C ASP A 415 11.89 17.77 -19.10
N GLU A 416 11.78 18.31 -17.89
CA GLU A 416 11.42 19.72 -17.65
C GLU A 416 12.09 20.27 -16.38
N THR A 417 12.84 21.36 -16.49
CA THR A 417 13.45 22.03 -15.33
C THR A 417 12.43 22.83 -14.52
N GLY A 418 12.43 22.67 -13.19
CA GLY A 418 11.62 23.48 -12.27
C GLY A 418 10.22 22.95 -11.99
N GLY A 419 9.80 21.87 -12.68
CA GLY A 419 8.75 20.97 -12.22
C GLY A 419 9.26 19.97 -11.16
N VAL A 420 8.37 19.15 -10.61
CA VAL A 420 8.72 18.05 -9.69
C VAL A 420 7.92 16.78 -9.99
N GLU A 421 8.51 15.63 -9.67
CA GLU A 421 7.83 14.34 -9.61
C GLU A 421 7.62 13.96 -8.15
N ILE A 422 6.41 13.51 -7.80
CA ILE A 422 6.03 13.18 -6.44
C ILE A 422 5.50 11.75 -6.38
N GLY A 423 6.31 10.84 -5.85
CA GLY A 423 5.90 9.45 -5.61
C GLY A 423 4.97 9.37 -4.40
N VAL A 424 3.78 8.82 -4.61
CA VAL A 424 2.69 8.69 -3.63
C VAL A 424 2.33 7.21 -3.50
N CYS A 425 2.46 6.64 -2.31
CA CYS A 425 1.98 5.30 -1.99
C CYS A 425 0.87 5.40 -0.95
N LEU A 426 -0.26 4.72 -1.17
CA LEU A 426 -1.45 4.77 -0.31
C LEU A 426 -2.19 3.45 -0.32
N LYS A 427 -3.12 3.27 0.63
CA LYS A 427 -4.12 2.20 0.52
C LYS A 427 -4.96 2.43 -0.73
N LYS A 428 -5.35 1.38 -1.45
CA LYS A 428 -6.08 1.51 -2.72
C LYS A 428 -7.27 2.46 -2.64
N CYS A 429 -8.14 2.31 -1.64
CA CYS A 429 -9.27 3.20 -1.42
C CYS A 429 -8.92 4.67 -1.09
N GLU A 430 -7.76 4.94 -0.49
CA GLU A 430 -7.26 6.31 -0.28
C GLU A 430 -6.69 6.88 -1.58
N MET A 431 -6.00 6.05 -2.38
CA MET A 431 -5.51 6.42 -3.71
C MET A 431 -6.67 6.76 -4.64
N ASP A 432 -7.73 5.96 -4.65
CA ASP A 432 -8.93 6.20 -5.46
C ASP A 432 -9.51 7.59 -5.14
N VAL A 433 -9.61 7.98 -3.87
CA VAL A 433 -10.07 9.33 -3.48
C VAL A 433 -9.05 10.42 -3.80
N PHE A 434 -7.74 10.13 -3.74
CA PHE A 434 -6.67 11.06 -4.10
C PHE A 434 -6.72 11.42 -5.59
N VAL A 435 -6.85 10.41 -6.48
CA VAL A 435 -6.88 10.60 -7.95
C VAL A 435 -8.25 11.00 -8.50
N SER A 436 -9.37 10.51 -7.94
CA SER A 436 -10.74 10.74 -8.47
C SER A 436 -11.32 12.14 -8.17
N ASN A 437 -10.46 13.14 -8.03
CA ASN A 437 -10.85 14.51 -7.76
C ASN A 437 -10.91 15.32 -9.06
N ILE A 438 -12.11 15.67 -9.54
CA ILE A 438 -12.24 16.70 -10.59
C ILE A 438 -11.39 17.92 -10.16
N PRO A 439 -10.48 18.41 -11.03
CA PRO A 439 -9.56 19.49 -10.68
C PRO A 439 -10.31 20.68 -10.11
N VAL A 440 -9.91 21.14 -8.92
CA VAL A 440 -10.65 22.18 -8.17
C VAL A 440 -10.81 23.45 -9.01
N ALA A 441 -9.78 23.84 -9.76
CA ALA A 441 -9.84 24.99 -10.67
C ALA A 441 -10.88 24.83 -11.81
N PHE A 442 -11.13 23.60 -12.27
CA PHE A 442 -12.17 23.33 -13.26
C PHE A 442 -13.57 23.41 -12.62
N PHE A 443 -13.75 22.78 -11.45
CA PHE A 443 -15.01 22.79 -10.72
C PHE A 443 -15.47 24.21 -10.35
N LEU A 444 -14.60 25.01 -9.72
CA LEU A 444 -14.93 26.39 -9.32
C LEU A 444 -15.23 27.29 -10.53
N LYS A 445 -14.50 27.13 -11.63
CA LYS A 445 -14.62 28.02 -12.81
C LYS A 445 -15.81 27.68 -13.70
N HIS A 446 -16.17 26.41 -13.84
CA HIS A 446 -17.13 25.94 -14.85
C HIS A 446 -18.36 25.22 -14.28
N LEU A 447 -18.31 24.71 -13.05
CA LEU A 447 -19.39 23.90 -12.47
C LEU A 447 -20.12 24.62 -11.33
N GLU A 448 -19.41 25.33 -10.45
CA GLU A 448 -19.99 25.94 -9.24
C GLU A 448 -20.80 27.23 -9.51
N ARG A 449 -20.36 28.09 -10.44
CA ARG A 449 -21.11 29.33 -10.79
C ARG A 449 -22.46 29.04 -11.46
N ASN A 450 -22.66 27.85 -12.03
CA ASN A 450 -23.89 27.45 -12.73
C ASN A 450 -24.88 26.67 -11.83
N ASN A 451 -25.09 27.18 -10.62
CA ASN A 451 -25.89 26.60 -9.51
C ASN A 451 -27.36 26.19 -9.81
N LYS A 452 -27.85 26.31 -11.05
CA LYS A 452 -29.19 25.86 -11.48
C LYS A 452 -29.19 24.56 -12.30
N ARG A 453 -28.04 24.06 -12.78
CA ARG A 453 -27.96 22.81 -13.58
C ARG A 453 -26.96 21.83 -12.96
N LYS A 454 -27.46 20.78 -12.31
CA LYS A 454 -26.67 19.64 -11.78
C LYS A 454 -26.46 18.51 -12.81
N THR A 455 -26.53 18.82 -14.10
CA THR A 455 -26.52 17.81 -15.18
C THR A 455 -25.65 18.31 -16.33
N ALA A 456 -24.57 17.58 -16.60
CA ALA A 456 -23.73 17.73 -17.77
C ALA A 456 -24.30 16.98 -18.97
N LYS A 457 -23.83 17.36 -20.16
CA LYS A 457 -24.02 16.61 -21.40
C LYS A 457 -22.67 16.06 -21.84
N LEU A 458 -22.57 14.75 -22.04
CA LEU A 458 -21.40 14.12 -22.64
C LEU A 458 -21.68 13.82 -24.11
N ARG A 459 -20.66 13.96 -24.94
CA ARG A 459 -20.60 13.66 -26.38
C ARG A 459 -19.28 12.97 -26.68
N SER A 460 -19.18 12.25 -27.77
CA SER A 460 -17.95 11.63 -28.25
C SER A 460 -17.95 11.61 -29.78
N ASP A 461 -16.79 11.39 -30.40
CA ASP A 461 -16.72 11.12 -31.84
C ASP A 461 -17.13 9.66 -32.17
N ALA A 462 -17.27 8.83 -31.14
CA ALA A 462 -17.68 7.43 -31.21
C ALA A 462 -19.17 7.21 -31.48
N SER A 463 -20.02 8.18 -31.15
CA SER A 463 -21.48 8.05 -31.29
C SER A 463 -22.18 9.41 -31.21
N GLU A 464 -23.18 9.59 -32.08
CA GLU A 464 -23.99 10.81 -32.18
C GLU A 464 -24.92 11.04 -30.96
N THR A 465 -25.00 10.05 -30.06
CA THR A 465 -25.79 10.16 -28.83
C THR A 465 -25.23 11.24 -27.91
N THR A 466 -26.09 11.93 -27.16
CA THR A 466 -25.66 12.88 -26.12
C THR A 466 -26.22 12.44 -24.77
N TRP A 467 -25.35 11.90 -23.91
CA TRP A 467 -25.72 11.41 -22.58
C TRP A 467 -25.89 12.56 -21.60
N ARG A 468 -26.91 12.47 -20.74
CA ARG A 468 -27.15 13.44 -19.67
C ARG A 468 -26.70 12.84 -18.34
N VAL A 469 -25.63 13.39 -17.78
CA VAL A 469 -24.97 12.84 -16.59
C VAL A 469 -25.05 13.82 -15.43
N LYS A 470 -25.52 13.37 -14.26
CA LYS A 470 -25.56 14.23 -13.08
C LYS A 470 -24.16 14.48 -12.53
N ILE A 471 -23.95 15.70 -12.04
CA ILE A 471 -22.77 16.07 -11.26
C ILE A 471 -23.18 16.12 -9.80
N ASP A 472 -22.62 15.22 -8.99
CA ASP A 472 -22.78 15.22 -7.53
C ASP A 472 -21.44 15.53 -6.86
N GLY A 473 -21.37 16.70 -6.22
CA GLY A 473 -20.10 17.28 -5.78
C GLY A 473 -19.09 17.34 -6.94
N ARG A 474 -17.96 16.65 -6.78
CA ARG A 474 -16.89 16.55 -7.78
C ARG A 474 -16.84 15.18 -8.48
N ARG A 475 -18.01 14.57 -8.73
CA ARG A 475 -18.15 13.27 -9.42
C ARG A 475 -19.28 13.31 -10.45
N LEU A 476 -19.13 12.51 -11.49
CA LEU A 476 -20.23 12.12 -12.38
C LEU A 476 -20.98 10.94 -11.74
N SER A 477 -22.31 11.01 -11.70
CA SER A 477 -23.18 10.01 -11.06
C SER A 477 -24.25 9.49 -12.03
N ASP A 478 -25.54 9.75 -11.79
CA ASP A 478 -26.63 9.19 -12.60
C ASP A 478 -26.44 9.50 -14.09
N GLY A 479 -26.49 8.46 -14.95
CA GLY A 479 -26.24 8.55 -16.39
C GLY A 479 -24.78 8.31 -16.83
N TRP A 480 -23.83 8.23 -15.89
CA TRP A 480 -22.43 7.87 -16.19
C TRP A 480 -22.28 6.40 -16.61
N GLU A 481 -23.08 5.52 -16.03
CA GLU A 481 -23.10 4.09 -16.35
C GLU A 481 -23.54 3.86 -17.81
N ASP A 482 -24.64 4.49 -18.24
CA ASP A 482 -25.12 4.45 -19.64
C ASP A 482 -24.06 4.93 -20.64
N PHE A 483 -23.33 6.01 -20.28
CA PHE A 483 -22.21 6.50 -21.07
C PHE A 483 -21.08 5.47 -21.12
N SER A 484 -20.71 4.88 -19.98
CA SER A 484 -19.60 3.94 -19.87
C SER A 484 -19.85 2.66 -20.65
N VAL A 485 -21.06 2.09 -20.56
CA VAL A 485 -21.47 0.89 -21.30
C VAL A 485 -21.49 1.15 -22.80
N ALA A 486 -22.04 2.29 -23.24
CA ALA A 486 -22.08 2.65 -24.67
C ALA A 486 -20.71 2.85 -25.32
N HIS A 487 -19.65 3.01 -24.52
CA HIS A 487 -18.27 3.22 -24.96
C HIS A 487 -17.32 2.06 -24.59
N ASP A 488 -17.86 0.93 -24.10
CA ASP A 488 -17.10 -0.23 -23.57
C ASP A 488 -15.98 0.19 -22.60
N LEU A 489 -16.25 1.20 -21.75
CA LEU A 489 -15.25 1.69 -20.79
C LEU A 489 -15.02 0.69 -19.66
N ARG A 490 -13.76 0.31 -19.51
CA ARG A 490 -13.29 -0.66 -18.52
C ARG A 490 -12.49 0.06 -17.43
N VAL A 491 -12.36 -0.61 -16.28
CA VAL A 491 -11.55 -0.11 -15.17
C VAL A 491 -10.07 -0.14 -15.58
N GLY A 492 -9.52 1.02 -15.91
CA GLY A 492 -8.16 1.20 -16.43
C GLY A 492 -8.08 2.13 -17.63
N ASP A 493 -9.20 2.42 -18.28
CA ASP A 493 -9.28 3.29 -19.46
C ASP A 493 -9.14 4.77 -19.08
N ILE A 494 -8.56 5.57 -19.98
CA ILE A 494 -8.31 7.00 -19.79
C ILE A 494 -9.38 7.78 -20.55
N VAL A 495 -10.21 8.52 -19.81
CA VAL A 495 -11.28 9.33 -20.38
C VAL A 495 -10.90 10.81 -20.33
N ILE A 496 -10.72 11.42 -21.51
CA ILE A 496 -10.35 12.83 -21.65
C ILE A 496 -11.60 13.67 -21.88
N PHE A 497 -11.83 14.65 -21.00
CA PHE A 497 -12.97 15.56 -21.06
C PHE A 497 -12.57 16.94 -21.61
N ARG A 498 -12.99 17.26 -22.83
CA ARG A 498 -12.89 18.60 -23.43
C ARG A 498 -14.19 19.37 -23.16
N HIS A 499 -14.14 20.41 -22.34
CA HIS A 499 -15.31 21.24 -22.03
C HIS A 499 -15.64 22.22 -23.17
N GLU A 500 -16.86 22.15 -23.71
CA GLU A 500 -17.33 22.92 -24.86
C GLU A 500 -18.24 24.10 -24.50
N GLY A 501 -18.49 24.34 -23.21
CA GLY A 501 -19.41 25.37 -22.72
C GLY A 501 -20.74 24.79 -22.22
N GLU A 502 -21.51 25.55 -21.42
CA GLU A 502 -22.86 25.17 -20.97
C GLU A 502 -23.00 23.77 -20.34
N LEU A 503 -21.96 23.29 -19.64
CA LEU A 503 -21.86 21.93 -19.09
C LEU A 503 -21.86 20.81 -20.15
N VAL A 504 -21.53 21.14 -21.40
CA VAL A 504 -21.25 20.19 -22.47
C VAL A 504 -19.78 19.80 -22.43
N PHE A 505 -19.54 18.50 -22.54
CA PHE A 505 -18.22 17.90 -22.63
C PHE A 505 -18.17 16.98 -23.85
N HIS A 506 -17.18 17.20 -24.69
CA HIS A 506 -16.72 16.20 -25.61
C HIS A 506 -15.74 15.27 -24.88
N VAL A 507 -15.84 13.99 -25.17
CA VAL A 507 -15.23 12.91 -24.39
C VAL A 507 -14.53 11.96 -25.35
N THR A 508 -13.20 11.92 -25.24
CA THR A 508 -12.36 10.95 -25.96
C THR A 508 -12.01 9.81 -25.00
N ALA A 509 -12.31 8.58 -25.42
CA ALA A 509 -12.00 7.37 -24.68
C ALA A 509 -10.72 6.73 -25.22
N LEU A 510 -9.71 6.61 -24.37
CA LEU A 510 -8.47 5.89 -24.68
C LEU A 510 -8.42 4.59 -23.87
N GLY A 511 -8.10 3.48 -24.52
CA GLY A 511 -7.89 2.20 -23.85
C GLY A 511 -6.61 2.20 -22.98
N PRO A 512 -6.29 1.08 -22.32
CA PRO A 512 -5.17 1.02 -21.36
C PRO A 512 -3.79 1.29 -21.99
N SER A 513 -3.68 1.17 -23.32
CA SER A 513 -2.50 1.48 -24.13
C SER A 513 -2.35 2.98 -24.47
N CYS A 514 -3.27 3.83 -24.02
CA CYS A 514 -3.40 5.24 -24.42
C CYS A 514 -3.78 5.46 -25.90
N CYS A 515 -4.11 4.40 -26.65
CA CYS A 515 -4.72 4.52 -27.98
C CYS A 515 -6.23 4.77 -27.85
N GLU A 516 -6.81 5.54 -28.78
CA GLU A 516 -8.26 5.73 -28.85
C GLU A 516 -8.99 4.41 -29.06
N ILE A 517 -10.07 4.18 -28.30
CA ILE A 517 -10.89 2.99 -28.43
C ILE A 517 -11.58 3.06 -29.80
N GLN A 518 -11.32 2.08 -30.67
CA GLN A 518 -11.95 2.03 -31.99
C GLN A 518 -13.31 1.35 -31.90
N TYR A 519 -14.35 2.11 -32.25
CA TYR A 519 -15.73 1.64 -32.29
C TYR A 519 -16.04 1.13 -33.70
N GLY A 520 -16.43 -0.15 -33.80
CA GLY A 520 -16.79 -0.75 -35.08
C GLY A 520 -18.05 -0.09 -35.67
N GLY A 521 -17.89 0.66 -36.75
CA GLY A 521 -19.01 1.24 -37.50
C GLY A 521 -19.88 0.13 -38.10
N GLY A 522 -21.19 0.19 -37.84
CA GLY A 522 -22.14 -0.84 -38.26
C GLY A 522 -22.45 -0.80 -39.77
N TYR A 523 -22.76 -1.98 -40.30
CA TYR A 523 -23.55 -2.16 -41.52
C TYR A 523 -24.69 -3.14 -41.25
N SER A 524 -25.76 -2.99 -42.04
CA SER A 524 -27.10 -3.51 -41.81
C SER A 524 -27.34 -4.97 -42.21
N ASP A 525 -28.50 -5.47 -41.78
CA ASP A 525 -29.09 -6.80 -41.95
C ASP A 525 -29.02 -7.40 -43.38
N GLU A 526 -28.95 -8.73 -43.44
CA GLU A 526 -29.91 -9.57 -44.18
C GLU A 526 -29.85 -11.05 -43.70
N GLU A 527 -30.95 -11.79 -43.85
CA GLU A 527 -31.17 -13.13 -43.27
C GLU A 527 -30.54 -14.27 -44.11
N GLU A 528 -30.18 -15.41 -43.49
CA GLU A 528 -30.84 -16.69 -43.83
C GLU A 528 -30.53 -17.85 -42.85
N ASP A 529 -31.45 -18.82 -42.86
CA ASP A 529 -31.60 -19.95 -41.94
C ASP A 529 -30.67 -21.14 -42.27
N LYS A 530 -30.21 -21.88 -41.25
CA LYS A 530 -30.12 -23.37 -41.29
C LYS A 530 -29.80 -24.04 -39.95
N LYS A 531 -30.55 -25.10 -39.66
CA LYS A 531 -30.44 -25.98 -38.49
C LYS A 531 -29.49 -27.15 -38.72
N GLU A 532 -29.24 -27.89 -37.63
CA GLU A 532 -28.76 -29.29 -37.55
C GLU A 532 -27.24 -29.55 -37.74
N LYS A 533 -26.60 -30.50 -37.02
CA LYS A 533 -26.86 -31.17 -35.72
C LYS A 533 -25.63 -32.02 -35.29
N VAL A 534 -25.61 -32.43 -34.02
CA VAL A 534 -25.05 -33.72 -33.52
C VAL A 534 -23.52 -33.88 -33.27
N SER A 535 -23.23 -34.02 -31.97
CA SER A 535 -22.26 -34.91 -31.31
C SER A 535 -20.80 -34.49 -31.06
N ARG A 536 -20.47 -34.50 -29.75
CA ARG A 536 -19.19 -35.02 -29.25
C ARG A 536 -19.47 -35.88 -28.01
N LYS A 537 -19.27 -37.21 -28.10
CA LYS A 537 -19.43 -38.13 -26.97
C LYS A 537 -18.09 -38.32 -26.25
N LYS A 538 -18.14 -38.27 -24.92
CA LYS A 538 -17.04 -38.41 -23.95
C LYS A 538 -16.05 -39.56 -24.23
N ARG A 539 -14.80 -39.35 -23.80
CA ARG A 539 -14.13 -40.24 -22.82
C ARG A 539 -13.02 -39.51 -22.02
N SER A 540 -13.29 -39.30 -20.73
CA SER A 540 -12.33 -39.24 -19.61
C SER A 540 -12.06 -40.70 -19.12
N PRO A 541 -11.30 -41.03 -18.02
CA PRO A 541 -10.82 -40.22 -16.87
C PRO A 541 -9.37 -40.62 -16.42
N LYS A 542 -8.81 -40.48 -15.18
CA LYS A 542 -9.18 -39.84 -13.88
C LYS A 542 -7.89 -39.65 -13.01
N ALA A 543 -7.84 -38.63 -12.14
CA ALA A 543 -7.14 -38.61 -10.83
C ALA A 543 -7.52 -37.29 -10.10
N GLU A 544 -8.73 -37.16 -9.56
CA GLU A 544 -9.15 -37.52 -8.18
C GLU A 544 -8.56 -36.64 -7.05
N THR A 545 -9.46 -35.86 -6.43
CA THR A 545 -9.37 -35.31 -5.07
C THR A 545 -10.77 -35.32 -4.45
N ASP A 546 -10.83 -35.48 -3.12
CA ASP A 546 -12.01 -35.94 -2.36
C ASP A 546 -13.10 -34.84 -2.15
N PRO A 547 -14.42 -35.17 -2.03
CA PRO A 547 -15.50 -34.18 -2.07
C PRO A 547 -16.17 -33.85 -0.72
N SER A 548 -17.12 -32.90 -0.78
CA SER A 548 -18.11 -32.53 0.26
C SER A 548 -17.72 -31.52 1.35
N ARG A 549 -17.82 -30.22 0.97
CA ARG A 549 -18.34 -29.17 1.86
C ARG A 549 -19.53 -28.55 1.15
N ASP A 550 -20.72 -28.58 1.74
CA ASP A 550 -21.86 -27.84 1.18
C ASP A 550 -21.67 -26.35 1.45
N GLN A 551 -21.11 -25.64 0.48
CA GLN A 551 -20.78 -24.22 0.57
C GLN A 551 -22.01 -23.32 0.29
N SER A 552 -23.20 -23.90 0.07
CA SER A 552 -24.43 -23.18 -0.30
C SER A 552 -25.23 -22.59 0.88
N LEU A 553 -24.75 -22.72 2.13
CA LEU A 553 -25.48 -22.34 3.35
C LEU A 553 -24.79 -21.24 4.17
N PHE A 554 -25.58 -20.33 4.77
CA PHE A 554 -25.11 -19.39 5.79
C PHE A 554 -26.20 -18.98 6.79
N MET A 555 -25.81 -18.40 7.94
CA MET A 555 -26.72 -17.81 8.91
C MET A 555 -26.53 -16.29 9.03
N ALA A 556 -27.60 -15.57 9.34
CA ALA A 556 -27.57 -14.15 9.65
C ALA A 556 -28.41 -13.84 10.90
N SER A 557 -27.98 -12.87 11.73
CA SER A 557 -28.68 -12.44 12.93
C SER A 557 -29.36 -11.08 12.76
N VAL A 558 -30.53 -10.91 13.36
CA VAL A 558 -31.26 -9.64 13.42
C VAL A 558 -30.79 -8.86 14.64
N THR A 559 -30.43 -7.59 14.45
CA THR A 559 -29.92 -6.72 15.52
C THR A 559 -30.50 -5.32 15.37
N ALA A 560 -30.64 -4.57 16.46
CA ALA A 560 -31.11 -3.19 16.40
C ALA A 560 -30.24 -2.31 15.46
N SER A 561 -28.93 -2.60 15.37
CA SER A 561 -28.02 -1.91 14.46
C SER A 561 -28.26 -2.26 12.98
N ASN A 562 -28.52 -3.52 12.62
CA ASN A 562 -28.78 -3.89 11.22
C ASN A 562 -30.17 -3.46 10.74
N LEU A 563 -31.18 -3.46 11.61
CA LEU A 563 -32.48 -2.86 11.29
C LEU A 563 -32.36 -1.34 11.12
N LYS A 564 -31.69 -0.62 12.03
CA LYS A 564 -31.50 0.85 11.92
C LYS A 564 -30.75 1.25 10.64
N ARG A 565 -29.73 0.48 10.25
CA ARG A 565 -28.91 0.75 9.05
C ARG A 565 -29.45 0.14 7.76
N ASP A 566 -30.45 -0.74 7.84
CA ASP A 566 -30.94 -1.56 6.72
C ASP A 566 -29.83 -2.39 6.02
N ILE A 567 -28.90 -2.94 6.82
CA ILE A 567 -27.67 -3.60 6.34
C ILE A 567 -27.32 -4.83 7.19
N VAL A 568 -27.14 -6.01 6.58
CA VAL A 568 -26.62 -7.23 7.25
C VAL A 568 -25.45 -7.86 6.49
N TYR A 569 -24.45 -8.37 7.22
CA TYR A 569 -23.22 -8.92 6.62
C TYR A 569 -23.37 -10.40 6.26
N LEU A 570 -22.82 -10.80 5.11
CA LEU A 570 -22.67 -12.21 4.72
C LEU A 570 -21.30 -12.74 5.15
N PRO A 571 -21.17 -14.04 5.48
CA PRO A 571 -19.85 -14.66 5.67
C PRO A 571 -18.99 -14.57 4.41
N LYS A 572 -17.74 -14.09 4.57
CA LYS A 572 -16.79 -13.93 3.46
C LYS A 572 -16.57 -15.23 2.68
N THR A 573 -16.51 -16.36 3.38
CA THR A 573 -16.37 -17.69 2.78
C THR A 573 -17.53 -18.03 1.85
N PHE A 574 -18.77 -17.88 2.33
CA PHE A 574 -19.98 -18.09 1.52
C PHE A 574 -19.99 -17.20 0.25
N ALA A 575 -19.64 -15.91 0.38
CA ALA A 575 -19.62 -15.00 -0.76
C ALA A 575 -18.54 -15.36 -1.82
N MET A 576 -17.33 -15.74 -1.38
CA MET A 576 -16.25 -16.17 -2.28
C MET A 576 -16.59 -17.51 -2.97
N SER A 577 -16.99 -18.51 -2.18
CA SER A 577 -17.31 -19.86 -2.65
C SER A 577 -18.43 -19.92 -3.69
N ASN A 578 -19.38 -18.99 -3.61
CA ASN A 578 -20.51 -18.93 -4.52
C ASN A 578 -20.39 -17.80 -5.56
N GLY A 579 -19.19 -17.26 -5.82
CA GLY A 579 -18.97 -16.30 -6.92
C GLY A 579 -19.73 -14.97 -6.77
N LEU A 580 -20.13 -14.59 -5.56
CA LEU A 580 -20.89 -13.36 -5.29
C LEU A 580 -20.01 -12.09 -5.28
N MET A 581 -18.72 -12.24 -5.55
CA MET A 581 -17.70 -11.17 -5.47
C MET A 581 -17.96 -9.98 -6.38
N ASN A 582 -18.56 -10.22 -7.56
CA ASN A 582 -18.78 -9.24 -8.62
C ASN A 582 -20.28 -8.96 -8.86
N ARG A 583 -21.14 -9.24 -7.87
CA ARG A 583 -22.60 -9.06 -7.98
C ARG A 583 -23.06 -7.85 -7.16
N PHE A 584 -23.91 -7.03 -7.75
CA PHE A 584 -24.45 -5.82 -7.13
C PHE A 584 -25.88 -5.99 -6.59
N GLU A 585 -26.59 -7.04 -7.02
CA GLU A 585 -27.93 -7.41 -6.51
C GLU A 585 -28.02 -8.93 -6.29
N ILE A 586 -28.92 -9.31 -5.39
CA ILE A 586 -29.40 -10.68 -5.15
C ILE A 586 -30.91 -10.66 -4.89
N VAL A 587 -31.56 -11.82 -4.96
CA VAL A 587 -32.95 -12.00 -4.52
C VAL A 587 -32.98 -12.81 -3.23
N LEU A 588 -33.55 -12.25 -2.17
CA LEU A 588 -33.96 -13.02 -0.98
C LEU A 588 -35.38 -13.55 -1.19
N MET A 589 -35.61 -14.83 -0.90
CA MET A 589 -36.93 -15.46 -0.93
C MET A 589 -37.31 -15.98 0.46
N ASN A 590 -38.55 -15.76 0.92
CA ASN A 590 -39.03 -16.31 2.19
C ASN A 590 -39.58 -17.75 2.03
N GLY A 591 -40.04 -18.34 3.14
CA GLY A 591 -40.64 -19.68 3.12
C GLY A 591 -42.03 -19.74 2.46
N GLU A 592 -42.64 -18.59 2.18
CA GLU A 592 -43.98 -18.45 1.57
C GLU A 592 -43.89 -18.17 0.05
N GLY A 593 -42.68 -18.05 -0.50
CA GLY A 593 -42.40 -17.82 -1.93
C GLY A 593 -42.32 -16.35 -2.35
N GLU A 594 -42.54 -15.41 -1.41
CA GLU A 594 -42.34 -13.98 -1.66
C GLU A 594 -40.85 -13.64 -1.84
N SER A 595 -40.55 -12.60 -2.63
CA SER A 595 -39.18 -12.25 -2.99
C SER A 595 -38.86 -10.76 -2.85
N TRP A 596 -37.62 -10.46 -2.48
CA TRP A 596 -37.07 -9.11 -2.34
C TRP A 596 -35.78 -9.00 -3.13
N LYS A 597 -35.69 -8.02 -4.03
CA LYS A 597 -34.40 -7.58 -4.58
C LYS A 597 -33.64 -6.82 -3.51
N ILE A 598 -32.39 -7.21 -3.28
CA ILE A 598 -31.52 -6.69 -2.23
C ILE A 598 -30.18 -6.32 -2.86
N GLY A 599 -29.71 -5.11 -2.58
CA GLY A 599 -28.39 -4.66 -3.02
C GLY A 599 -27.28 -5.42 -2.28
N LEU A 600 -26.37 -6.03 -3.02
CA LEU A 600 -25.16 -6.65 -2.47
C LEU A 600 -23.99 -5.67 -2.62
N THR A 601 -23.22 -5.48 -1.54
CA THR A 601 -22.09 -4.55 -1.56
C THR A 601 -20.89 -5.13 -0.82
N TYR A 602 -19.69 -4.86 -1.34
CA TYR A 602 -18.43 -5.26 -0.74
C TYR A 602 -17.79 -4.10 0.04
N GLU A 603 -17.65 -4.25 1.36
CA GLU A 603 -16.89 -3.36 2.22
C GLU A 603 -15.39 -3.71 2.09
N SER A 604 -14.75 -3.21 1.03
CA SER A 604 -13.35 -3.48 0.70
C SER A 604 -12.38 -3.16 1.84
N CYS A 605 -12.61 -2.09 2.60
CA CYS A 605 -11.78 -1.68 3.73
C CYS A 605 -11.81 -2.63 4.95
N ARG A 606 -12.77 -3.57 5.01
CA ARG A 606 -12.88 -4.59 6.07
C ARG A 606 -12.95 -6.02 5.53
N GLY A 607 -12.97 -6.20 4.21
CA GLY A 607 -13.03 -7.49 3.54
C GLY A 607 -14.34 -8.26 3.76
N ARG A 608 -15.48 -7.55 3.88
CA ARG A 608 -16.79 -8.14 4.21
C ARG A 608 -17.83 -7.83 3.15
N PHE A 609 -18.75 -8.75 2.91
CA PHE A 609 -19.93 -8.52 2.09
C PHE A 609 -21.12 -8.14 2.97
N TYR A 610 -22.01 -7.29 2.46
CA TYR A 610 -23.28 -7.01 3.10
C TYR A 610 -24.43 -6.85 2.12
N MET A 611 -25.60 -7.31 2.54
CA MET A 611 -26.91 -7.03 1.98
C MET A 611 -27.37 -5.66 2.46
N CYS A 612 -27.96 -4.85 1.59
CA CYS A 612 -28.52 -3.53 1.89
C CYS A 612 -29.74 -3.22 1.02
N ARG A 613 -30.52 -2.18 1.37
CA ARG A 613 -31.72 -1.74 0.63
C ARG A 613 -32.77 -2.85 0.56
N GLY A 614 -33.40 -3.15 1.71
CA GLY A 614 -34.53 -4.09 1.81
C GLY A 614 -34.40 -5.18 2.89
N TRP A 615 -33.31 -5.19 3.66
CA TRP A 615 -33.13 -6.14 4.77
C TRP A 615 -34.19 -5.96 5.87
N ARG A 616 -34.52 -4.71 6.20
CA ARG A 616 -35.54 -4.33 7.18
C ARG A 616 -36.92 -4.80 6.75
N SER A 617 -37.30 -4.59 5.49
CA SER A 617 -38.57 -5.08 4.95
C SER A 617 -38.65 -6.61 4.97
N PHE A 618 -37.55 -7.30 4.62
CA PHE A 618 -37.46 -8.75 4.73
C PHE A 618 -37.67 -9.23 6.19
N CYS A 619 -37.01 -8.60 7.17
CA CYS A 619 -37.21 -8.90 8.59
C CYS A 619 -38.66 -8.67 9.07
N VAL A 620 -39.29 -7.58 8.63
CA VAL A 620 -40.67 -7.23 9.00
C VAL A 620 -41.67 -8.25 8.45
N ALA A 621 -41.56 -8.59 7.16
CA ALA A 621 -42.43 -9.60 6.53
C ALA A 621 -42.32 -10.97 7.22
N ASN A 622 -41.10 -11.37 7.57
CA ASN A 622 -40.83 -12.63 8.27
C ASN A 622 -41.05 -12.56 9.81
N LYS A 623 -41.62 -11.47 10.35
CA LYS A 623 -41.98 -11.27 11.76
C LYS A 623 -40.81 -11.41 12.76
N LYS A 624 -39.59 -11.01 12.37
CA LYS A 624 -38.36 -11.23 13.17
C LYS A 624 -37.87 -9.96 13.87
N LYS A 625 -37.45 -10.11 15.13
CA LYS A 625 -37.04 -9.05 16.06
C LYS A 625 -35.54 -9.10 16.38
N PRO A 626 -34.92 -8.01 16.89
CA PRO A 626 -33.54 -8.04 17.36
C PRO A 626 -33.29 -9.17 18.37
N GLY A 627 -32.30 -10.02 18.08
CA GLY A 627 -32.01 -11.25 18.82
C GLY A 627 -32.27 -12.52 18.02
N ASP A 628 -33.18 -12.47 17.05
CA ASP A 628 -33.52 -13.63 16.21
C ASP A 628 -32.43 -13.93 15.16
N THR A 629 -32.46 -15.15 14.61
CA THR A 629 -31.59 -15.58 13.51
C THR A 629 -32.39 -16.15 12.34
N PHE A 630 -31.74 -16.18 11.19
CA PHE A 630 -32.16 -16.78 9.94
C PHE A 630 -31.08 -17.73 9.41
N SER A 631 -31.51 -18.81 8.75
CA SER A 631 -30.64 -19.73 8.01
C SER A 631 -31.00 -19.66 6.53
N PHE A 632 -30.02 -19.45 5.66
CA PHE A 632 -30.21 -19.18 4.25
C PHE A 632 -29.49 -20.22 3.39
N LYS A 633 -30.12 -20.60 2.27
CA LYS A 633 -29.54 -21.45 1.23
C LYS A 633 -29.53 -20.75 -0.13
N LEU A 634 -28.41 -20.82 -0.85
CA LEU A 634 -28.35 -20.42 -2.25
C LEU A 634 -29.01 -21.50 -3.13
N LEU A 635 -30.00 -21.11 -3.94
CA LEU A 635 -30.71 -22.02 -4.85
C LEU A 635 -30.22 -21.91 -6.30
N GLN A 636 -30.00 -20.68 -6.78
CA GLN A 636 -29.63 -20.38 -8.16
C GLN A 636 -28.57 -19.27 -8.17
N ASN A 637 -27.61 -19.37 -9.10
CA ASN A 637 -26.43 -18.50 -9.14
C ASN A 637 -26.05 -18.11 -10.59
N GLU A 638 -27.04 -17.68 -11.36
CA GLU A 638 -26.89 -17.36 -12.78
C GLU A 638 -26.72 -15.85 -12.98
N GLU A 639 -27.76 -15.12 -13.38
CA GLU A 639 -27.68 -13.68 -13.62
C GLU A 639 -27.89 -12.86 -12.33
N THR A 640 -28.98 -13.13 -11.61
CA THR A 640 -29.23 -12.62 -10.25
C THR A 640 -29.32 -13.79 -9.26
N PRO A 641 -28.42 -13.91 -8.27
CA PRO A 641 -28.43 -15.04 -7.33
C PRO A 641 -29.68 -15.06 -6.43
N VAL A 642 -30.29 -16.25 -6.27
CA VAL A 642 -31.50 -16.45 -5.45
C VAL A 642 -31.15 -17.20 -4.16
N ILE A 643 -31.39 -16.55 -3.03
CA ILE A 643 -31.10 -17.06 -1.68
C ILE A 643 -32.42 -17.23 -0.92
N GLN A 644 -32.76 -18.47 -0.57
CA GLN A 644 -34.00 -18.81 0.13
C GLN A 644 -33.77 -18.93 1.64
N LEU A 645 -34.73 -18.44 2.42
CA LEU A 645 -34.83 -18.67 3.85
C LEU A 645 -35.30 -20.11 4.15
N LEU A 646 -34.52 -20.82 4.96
CA LEU A 646 -34.91 -22.09 5.55
C LEU A 646 -35.79 -21.84 6.79
N SER A 647 -37.04 -22.30 6.74
CA SER A 647 -37.98 -22.20 7.86
C SER A 647 -38.00 -23.49 8.66
N LEU A 648 -37.65 -23.42 9.96
CA LEU A 648 -37.96 -24.44 10.96
C LEU A 648 -38.34 -23.77 12.30
N ASN A 649 -39.30 -24.38 12.99
CA ASN A 649 -40.05 -23.78 14.09
C ASN A 649 -39.18 -23.55 15.35
N SER A 650 -39.35 -22.40 16.00
CA SER A 650 -38.35 -21.83 16.91
C SER A 650 -38.64 -21.94 18.42
N GLU A 651 -39.20 -23.05 18.91
CA GLU A 651 -39.56 -23.19 20.35
C GLU A 651 -38.88 -24.34 21.13
N ASP A 652 -38.33 -25.37 20.47
CA ASP A 652 -37.89 -26.60 21.20
C ASP A 652 -36.38 -26.74 21.51
N VAL A 653 -35.52 -25.89 20.95
CA VAL A 653 -34.06 -26.12 21.02
C VAL A 653 -33.44 -25.74 22.38
N ASP A 654 -34.04 -24.81 23.13
CA ASP A 654 -33.49 -24.34 24.41
C ASP A 654 -33.64 -25.37 25.56
N LYS A 655 -34.30 -26.51 25.29
CA LYS A 655 -34.48 -27.65 26.21
C LYS A 655 -33.51 -28.81 25.94
N VAL A 656 -32.66 -28.75 24.92
CA VAL A 656 -31.68 -29.83 24.63
C VAL A 656 -30.62 -29.89 25.74
N GLY A 657 -30.54 -31.04 26.43
CA GLY A 657 -29.80 -31.22 27.69
C GLY A 657 -28.35 -30.77 27.63
N LYS A 658 -28.04 -29.65 28.28
CA LYS A 658 -26.70 -29.02 28.31
C LYS A 658 -25.81 -29.47 29.46
N ASN A 659 -26.31 -30.31 30.37
CA ASN A 659 -25.61 -30.74 31.58
C ASN A 659 -24.87 -32.07 31.34
N LEU A 660 -23.59 -32.14 31.71
CA LEU A 660 -22.81 -33.37 31.65
C LEU A 660 -23.10 -34.25 32.88
N PRO A 661 -23.10 -35.60 32.76
CA PRO A 661 -23.31 -36.48 33.90
C PRO A 661 -22.27 -36.27 35.01
N LEU A 662 -22.72 -36.29 36.27
CA LEU A 662 -21.87 -35.99 37.43
C LEU A 662 -20.75 -37.03 37.59
N GLU A 663 -21.05 -38.31 37.42
CA GLU A 663 -20.05 -39.38 37.57
C GLU A 663 -19.04 -39.37 36.41
N PHE A 664 -19.47 -39.02 35.19
CA PHE A 664 -18.58 -38.82 34.05
C PHE A 664 -17.59 -37.67 34.29
N THR A 665 -18.07 -36.52 34.78
CA THR A 665 -17.22 -35.34 35.02
C THR A 665 -16.26 -35.52 36.19
N LYS A 666 -16.68 -36.19 37.27
CA LYS A 666 -15.77 -36.60 38.36
C LYS A 666 -14.72 -37.61 37.89
N GLY A 667 -15.15 -38.70 37.26
CA GLY A 667 -14.28 -39.80 36.84
C GLY A 667 -13.22 -39.39 35.83
N ASN A 668 -13.49 -38.36 35.02
CA ASN A 668 -12.54 -37.81 34.05
C ASN A 668 -11.86 -36.50 34.50
N GLY A 669 -11.91 -36.15 35.80
CA GLY A 669 -11.21 -34.98 36.33
C GLY A 669 -11.68 -33.61 35.82
N ILE A 670 -12.85 -33.54 35.16
CA ILE A 670 -13.43 -32.30 34.60
C ILE A 670 -14.11 -31.50 35.72
N ASN A 671 -13.30 -30.95 36.63
CA ASN A 671 -13.73 -30.38 37.91
C ASN A 671 -13.57 -28.84 38.04
N LYS A 672 -13.09 -28.16 36.99
CA LYS A 672 -12.96 -26.69 36.94
C LYS A 672 -13.75 -26.10 35.77
N ALA A 673 -14.37 -24.95 35.99
CA ALA A 673 -14.97 -24.15 34.92
C ALA A 673 -13.86 -23.55 34.04
N GLY A 674 -14.08 -23.48 32.72
CA GLY A 674 -13.04 -23.08 31.78
C GLY A 674 -13.47 -23.23 30.31
N LYS A 675 -12.54 -22.97 29.39
CA LYS A 675 -12.77 -23.16 27.96
C LYS A 675 -12.57 -24.65 27.61
N ILE A 676 -13.53 -25.23 26.89
CA ILE A 676 -13.49 -26.62 26.42
C ILE A 676 -13.75 -26.64 24.90
N THR A 677 -13.21 -27.63 24.21
CA THR A 677 -13.46 -27.82 22.77
C THR A 677 -14.49 -28.94 22.57
N MET A 678 -15.36 -28.79 21.60
CA MET A 678 -16.20 -29.88 21.09
C MET A 678 -15.83 -30.12 19.62
N ARG A 679 -15.89 -31.37 19.16
CA ARG A 679 -15.71 -31.73 17.74
C ARG A 679 -17.02 -32.30 17.21
N ASP A 680 -17.56 -31.72 16.15
CA ASP A 680 -18.81 -32.23 15.54
C ASP A 680 -18.56 -33.46 14.66
N ARG A 681 -19.64 -34.02 14.10
CA ARG A 681 -19.63 -35.16 13.17
C ARG A 681 -18.83 -34.93 11.88
N PHE A 682 -18.45 -33.68 11.58
CA PHE A 682 -17.61 -33.30 10.45
C PHE A 682 -16.17 -32.99 10.88
N GLY A 683 -15.84 -33.21 12.15
CA GLY A 683 -14.51 -33.00 12.74
C GLY A 683 -14.16 -31.54 13.05
N ILE A 684 -15.09 -30.59 12.85
CA ILE A 684 -14.84 -29.17 13.09
C ILE A 684 -14.77 -28.89 14.60
N LYS A 685 -13.78 -28.10 15.03
CA LYS A 685 -13.58 -27.71 16.43
C LYS A 685 -14.42 -26.49 16.80
N TRP A 686 -15.29 -26.66 17.79
CA TRP A 686 -16.12 -25.62 18.40
C TRP A 686 -15.57 -25.29 19.79
N SER A 687 -15.22 -24.03 20.06
CA SER A 687 -14.92 -23.63 21.43
C SER A 687 -16.19 -23.26 22.19
N THR A 688 -16.38 -23.82 23.37
CA THR A 688 -17.43 -23.43 24.32
C THR A 688 -16.84 -23.19 25.71
N LEU A 689 -17.68 -22.73 26.64
CA LEU A 689 -17.34 -22.57 28.05
C LEU A 689 -18.03 -23.67 28.85
N LEU A 690 -17.26 -24.36 29.67
CA LEU A 690 -17.78 -25.25 30.70
C LEU A 690 -18.11 -24.42 31.95
N LEU A 691 -19.37 -24.45 32.35
CA LEU A 691 -19.92 -23.65 33.44
C LEU A 691 -20.32 -24.58 34.60
N MET A 692 -19.78 -24.33 35.78
CA MET A 692 -20.12 -25.08 37.00
C MET A 692 -21.40 -24.50 37.63
N ASN A 693 -22.43 -25.33 37.79
CA ASN A 693 -23.63 -24.94 38.52
C ASN A 693 -23.34 -24.97 40.03
N LYS A 694 -23.43 -23.79 40.68
CA LYS A 694 -23.16 -23.66 42.13
C LYS A 694 -24.30 -24.17 43.01
N ASN A 695 -25.54 -24.22 42.49
CA ASN A 695 -26.72 -24.54 43.28
C ASN A 695 -27.08 -26.04 43.23
N GLU A 696 -26.56 -26.79 42.24
CA GLU A 696 -26.87 -28.21 42.04
C GLU A 696 -25.60 -29.06 42.03
N ARG A 697 -25.17 -29.54 43.22
CA ARG A 697 -24.19 -30.63 43.41
C ARG A 697 -22.91 -30.58 42.53
N ARG A 698 -22.40 -29.38 42.21
CA ARG A 698 -21.22 -29.15 41.33
C ARG A 698 -21.35 -29.80 39.93
N THR A 699 -22.54 -29.85 39.35
CA THR A 699 -22.70 -30.31 37.96
C THR A 699 -22.06 -29.34 36.97
N MET A 700 -21.56 -29.86 35.85
CA MET A 700 -20.98 -29.07 34.76
C MET A 700 -21.97 -28.96 33.61
N SER A 701 -22.04 -27.78 33.00
CA SER A 701 -22.92 -27.48 31.87
C SER A 701 -22.17 -26.81 30.73
N LEU A 702 -22.59 -27.07 29.49
CA LEU A 702 -22.02 -26.49 28.29
C LEU A 702 -22.71 -25.15 27.98
N GLY A 703 -21.89 -24.13 27.72
CA GLY A 703 -22.30 -22.75 27.56
C GLY A 703 -22.63 -22.35 26.11
N ARG A 704 -22.22 -21.14 25.72
CA ARG A 704 -22.46 -20.60 24.37
C ARG A 704 -21.88 -21.54 23.30
N ASN A 705 -22.56 -21.64 22.17
CA ASN A 705 -22.30 -22.55 21.05
C ASN A 705 -22.75 -24.03 21.25
N TRP A 706 -23.28 -24.43 22.41
CA TRP A 706 -23.92 -25.75 22.57
C TRP A 706 -25.07 -25.98 21.58
N LYS A 707 -25.95 -24.99 21.46
CA LYS A 707 -27.11 -25.00 20.54
C LYS A 707 -26.70 -25.24 19.07
N GLY A 708 -25.76 -24.45 18.56
CA GLY A 708 -25.21 -24.62 17.20
C GLY A 708 -24.49 -25.95 16.99
N PHE A 709 -23.86 -26.49 18.04
CA PHE A 709 -23.27 -27.83 17.99
C PHE A 709 -24.34 -28.93 17.86
N CYS A 710 -25.45 -28.86 18.59
CA CYS A 710 -26.57 -29.79 18.40
C CYS A 710 -27.18 -29.67 17.00
N GLU A 711 -27.40 -28.44 16.51
CA GLU A 711 -27.95 -28.16 15.17
C GLU A 711 -27.08 -28.77 14.06
N VAL A 712 -25.75 -28.60 14.09
CA VAL A 712 -24.83 -29.16 13.08
C VAL A 712 -24.71 -30.68 13.17
N ASN A 713 -24.97 -31.28 14.33
CA ASN A 713 -25.01 -32.73 14.51
C ASN A 713 -26.40 -33.35 14.24
N ASP A 714 -27.41 -32.56 13.84
CA ASP A 714 -28.83 -32.97 13.70
C ASP A 714 -29.42 -33.58 14.99
N VAL A 715 -28.96 -33.17 16.18
CA VAL A 715 -29.45 -33.70 17.46
C VAL A 715 -30.77 -33.04 17.83
N LYS A 716 -31.84 -33.84 17.92
CA LYS A 716 -33.20 -33.36 18.26
C LYS A 716 -33.51 -33.55 19.75
N MET A 717 -34.51 -32.81 20.25
CA MET A 717 -34.95 -32.92 21.64
C MET A 717 -35.50 -34.33 21.91
N GLY A 718 -35.00 -34.99 22.95
CA GLY A 718 -35.35 -36.37 23.29
C GLY A 718 -34.49 -37.46 22.61
N GLU A 719 -33.70 -37.14 21.59
CA GLU A 719 -32.76 -38.10 20.99
C GLU A 719 -31.53 -38.33 21.88
N SER A 720 -31.12 -39.59 22.03
CA SER A 720 -29.87 -39.94 22.71
C SER A 720 -28.70 -39.97 21.73
N PHE A 721 -27.56 -39.42 22.13
CA PHE A 721 -26.34 -39.35 21.33
C PHE A 721 -25.10 -39.55 22.20
N VAL A 722 -24.01 -39.97 21.57
CA VAL A 722 -22.76 -40.30 22.25
C VAL A 722 -21.71 -39.23 21.98
N LEU A 723 -21.16 -38.67 23.07
CA LEU A 723 -19.94 -37.88 23.06
C LEU A 723 -18.79 -38.70 23.63
N GLU A 724 -17.68 -38.77 22.89
CA GLU A 724 -16.41 -39.33 23.33
C GLU A 724 -15.54 -38.21 23.93
N LEU A 725 -14.92 -38.46 25.08
CA LEU A 725 -13.90 -37.56 25.62
C LEU A 725 -12.53 -37.94 25.05
N VAL A 726 -11.90 -36.99 24.38
CA VAL A 726 -10.51 -37.06 23.92
C VAL A 726 -9.73 -35.95 24.63
N TRP A 727 -8.47 -36.17 24.94
CA TRP A 727 -7.58 -35.14 25.48
C TRP A 727 -6.67 -34.60 24.38
N GLU A 728 -6.64 -33.28 24.22
CA GLU A 728 -5.64 -32.57 23.42
C GLU A 728 -4.77 -31.78 24.40
N ASP A 729 -3.53 -32.24 24.61
CA ASP A 729 -2.65 -31.79 25.69
C ASP A 729 -3.37 -31.84 27.06
N THR A 730 -3.50 -30.71 27.75
CA THR A 730 -4.21 -30.58 29.02
C THR A 730 -5.67 -30.10 28.86
N VAL A 731 -6.20 -30.06 27.64
CA VAL A 731 -7.55 -29.53 27.34
C VAL A 731 -8.49 -30.67 26.95
N PRO A 732 -9.62 -30.86 27.67
CA PRO A 732 -10.60 -31.86 27.29
C PRO A 732 -11.33 -31.47 26.00
N VAL A 733 -11.65 -32.48 25.18
CA VAL A 733 -12.34 -32.33 23.90
C VAL A 733 -13.50 -33.33 23.82
N LEU A 734 -14.73 -32.83 23.68
CA LEU A 734 -15.93 -33.67 23.53
C LEU A 734 -16.25 -33.87 22.04
N LYS A 735 -15.97 -35.06 21.52
CA LYS A 735 -16.18 -35.42 20.10
C LYS A 735 -17.53 -36.11 19.93
N PHE A 736 -18.32 -35.69 18.96
CA PHE A 736 -19.54 -36.38 18.56
C PHE A 736 -19.21 -37.67 17.81
N CYS A 737 -19.79 -38.79 18.23
CA CYS A 737 -19.55 -40.09 17.60
C CYS A 737 -20.74 -40.58 16.78
N SER A 738 -21.92 -40.69 17.39
CA SER A 738 -23.17 -41.04 16.68
C SER A 738 -24.40 -40.75 17.55
N LYS A 739 -25.59 -40.82 16.92
CA LYS A 739 -26.84 -41.13 17.64
C LYS A 739 -26.81 -42.60 18.10
N ARG A 740 -27.58 -42.94 19.13
CA ARG A 740 -27.74 -44.32 19.63
C ARG A 740 -29.06 -44.92 19.19
#